data_AF-A0AAJ7SZR4-F1
#
_entry.id   AF-A0AAJ7SZR4-F1
#
_cell.length_a   1.000
_cell.length_b   1.000
_cell.length_c   1.000
_cell.angle_alpha   90.00
_cell.angle_beta   90.00
_cell.angle_gamma   90.00
#
_symmetry.space_group_name_H-M   'P 1'
#
loop_
_entity.id
_entity.type
_entity.pdbx_description
1 polymer ?
#
loop_
_entity_poly.entity_id
_entity_poly.type
_entity_poly.pdbx_seq_one_letter_code
_entity_poly.pdbx_strand_id
1 'polypeptide(L)'
;MATGMSWQYYNSGGGGGGGGGAGSTRIAGTSLEYGQEMHLKMSKKIAQLTKVIYALNTKNDEHEAAVSVLREAHAEEMQQFAAETRHRLLRYQSRLGVESELREKARSLEEALASEGSLRRQAQEQLEAYRRHVEERDAGRDAEHADRILALSTQMLDMKRDFEAKILGFTSLQKRLEEEKEAALAEARASHDRALQELEQGRDAEHSQMAAESHARAEREHAEAERLRAEGERLRGETERLASEVRRLEGEREAGEAEVRAGYEQQLQELRGAKHESRLAEWEEHEQRLHQEFQAHADELQRGWEAREGSLRGFMEKQRAELQLNQAQVATFREQGEQLHRDLGLAHEGKQDAERRLAEARQEASSSQARLADTQRELATVRDQLQDQAAQLLSRAKRIGSLEASQMADHANIRDLVEQASRLREKLSQAEGERTVLKQHETMLHSLESEKRLLSERHERELARAREAAAEERRALEERHRADTDAAALRDRQLAEEAHCAAEGATRALRQELEEKMDQLRQQLDTERAQLQEQNSVHEQLTAKLQSANQEVSRLEELVRSGEQGLGSATSHIAGLRDTAEKLQRELDAARTELHNSRATAATLQKKIDEQKQEHQTKVSTLQEDRKIKLEQVTRDLEQKWEATLRSKCERLREELEAQHAQSKRTALEQLSQVKDQELAATRDGWQRKIQDLLDQRKSLGESLQKAIANISLLKQNLELQLTQSQDSLQRLQAQYGLERERTREHLADAQRDYEERVAAIEERHRAAAQAAEAQRLRKNSELEERLGRQREEALAALRIEHGTAVATLLDRTHGELSAERERWREKKQRELEALRVELSQQHVASMERAGSAHQQQLAAIRLELEQARTAARLKEEERARLAERLRDEGQKQERLLAQLEAEVARLRGDIASISRELELKGQEVLKIRSETNQQIRVQEQESGRRLEMEMNRLNADHLRNKQSMLGDFNQAQELLKDKISVLEIAIEEAQERYERREPRPEDLTIISELRASLSDRELLIKKLVEEKKFYQLELVNRETNFNKMFNANPTVGVINPLMKQKKGSEKLPNRFTSAPNLSQLEAAHSSLAAGNAVNQGGGSMLPTAFSNGPSRLSPIPSLPTHERAFPLARPLPPPAAMVSGDHKKSLSSIPDEAALEVGCDPQREEWFTRYFSF
;
A
#
# COMPACT_ATOMS: atom_id res chain seq x y z
N MET A 1 -14.34 46.93 130.17
CA MET A 1 -14.15 46.06 131.35
C MET A 1 -12.88 45.25 131.06
N ALA A 2 -11.73 45.28 131.77
CA ALA A 2 -11.23 45.84 133.05
C ALA A 2 -10.60 44.70 133.91
N THR A 3 -9.90 44.89 135.04
CA THR A 3 -9.64 46.08 135.86
C THR A 3 -8.15 46.30 136.16
N GLY A 4 -7.63 47.45 135.77
CA GLY A 4 -6.69 48.21 136.61
C GLY A 4 -7.44 49.38 137.22
N MET A 5 -8.05 49.20 138.39
CA MET A 5 -8.78 50.28 139.08
C MET A 5 -7.79 51.28 139.70
N SER A 6 -7.98 52.58 139.45
CA SER A 6 -7.36 53.61 140.28
C SER A 6 -8.11 54.96 140.27
N TRP A 7 -9.19 55.07 141.06
CA TRP A 7 -9.79 56.34 141.56
C TRP A 7 -10.35 57.32 140.47
N GLN A 8 -11.35 58.18 140.68
CA GLN A 8 -12.46 58.22 141.65
C GLN A 8 -13.66 59.04 141.06
N TYR A 9 -14.88 58.65 141.45
CA TYR A 9 -16.12 59.43 141.61
C TYR A 9 -16.44 60.76 140.84
N TYR A 10 -17.59 60.72 140.15
CA TYR A 10 -18.73 61.67 140.19
C TYR A 10 -18.78 63.01 139.40
N ASN A 11 -19.79 63.02 138.50
CA ASN A 11 -20.88 64.01 138.36
C ASN A 11 -20.68 65.32 137.56
N SER A 12 -21.79 65.73 136.93
CA SER A 12 -21.99 67.04 136.30
C SER A 12 -22.74 68.00 137.24
N GLY A 13 -22.34 69.26 137.26
CA GLY A 13 -23.04 70.33 137.98
C GLY A 13 -22.11 71.52 138.17
N GLY A 14 -22.40 72.65 137.52
CA GLY A 14 -21.47 73.78 137.44
C GLY A 14 -21.88 75.01 138.26
N GLY A 15 -20.92 75.90 138.45
CA GLY A 15 -21.16 77.31 138.77
C GLY A 15 -21.20 77.68 140.26
N GLY A 16 -20.93 78.97 140.52
CA GLY A 16 -21.05 79.58 141.84
C GLY A 16 -19.90 79.30 142.81
N GLY A 17 -19.90 80.02 143.93
CA GLY A 17 -18.93 79.80 145.01
C GLY A 17 -19.27 80.56 146.29
N GLY A 18 -18.62 80.15 147.38
CA GLY A 18 -18.52 80.90 148.64
C GLY A 18 -19.60 80.63 149.70
N GLY A 19 -19.14 80.38 150.94
CA GLY A 19 -19.83 80.89 152.14
C GLY A 19 -20.34 79.89 153.19
N GLY A 20 -19.50 79.57 154.19
CA GLY A 20 -19.92 79.15 155.54
C GLY A 20 -20.45 77.71 155.71
N GLY A 21 -20.46 77.15 156.93
CA GLY A 21 -19.90 77.67 158.18
C GLY A 21 -20.21 76.79 159.41
N ALA A 22 -19.52 77.07 160.52
CA ALA A 22 -19.61 76.44 161.85
C ALA A 22 -19.06 74.99 162.00
N GLY A 23 -18.24 74.68 163.01
CA GLY A 23 -17.66 75.62 163.99
C GLY A 23 -16.78 75.01 165.09
N SER A 24 -16.22 75.91 165.90
CA SER A 24 -15.27 75.70 167.03
C SER A 24 -13.87 75.20 166.61
N THR A 25 -12.76 75.68 167.19
CA THR A 25 -12.58 76.32 168.51
C THR A 25 -11.61 77.53 168.48
N ARG A 26 -11.68 78.34 169.55
CA ARG A 26 -10.90 79.55 169.96
C ARG A 26 -9.36 79.37 169.78
N ILE A 27 -8.51 80.41 169.75
CA ILE A 27 -8.27 81.49 170.77
C ILE A 27 -7.74 82.81 170.11
N ALA A 28 -7.85 83.95 170.83
CA ALA A 28 -7.38 85.31 170.45
C ALA A 28 -5.83 85.49 170.53
N GLY A 29 -5.18 86.61 170.19
CA GLY A 29 -5.57 87.96 169.70
C GLY A 29 -4.34 88.60 168.99
N THR A 30 -4.15 89.92 168.77
CA THR A 30 -4.81 91.16 169.24
C THR A 30 -4.60 92.32 168.24
N SER A 31 -5.41 93.38 168.39
CA SER A 31 -5.37 94.73 167.78
C SER A 31 -4.03 95.29 167.25
N LEU A 32 -4.05 95.99 166.09
CA LEU A 32 -3.91 97.46 166.01
C LEU A 32 -4.33 98.05 164.64
N GLU A 33 -4.66 99.34 164.58
CA GLU A 33 -5.21 100.02 163.39
C GLU A 33 -4.16 100.82 162.60
N TYR A 34 -3.87 100.43 161.35
CA TYR A 34 -3.30 101.26 160.27
C TYR A 34 -3.42 100.47 158.95
N GLY A 35 -4.01 100.93 157.85
CA GLY A 35 -4.69 102.21 157.61
C GLY A 35 -5.32 102.30 156.20
N GLN A 36 -6.04 101.24 155.78
CA GLN A 36 -6.99 101.12 154.63
C GLN A 36 -6.54 101.52 153.19
N GLU A 37 -5.86 102.64 153.00
CA GLU A 37 -5.56 103.25 151.70
C GLU A 37 -4.58 102.42 150.84
N MET A 38 -3.60 101.78 151.48
CA MET A 38 -2.62 100.92 150.80
C MET A 38 -3.27 99.67 150.18
N HIS A 39 -4.27 99.08 150.86
CA HIS A 39 -5.05 97.96 150.34
C HIS A 39 -5.85 98.35 149.08
N LEU A 40 -6.41 99.57 149.06
CA LEU A 40 -7.12 100.13 147.91
C LEU A 40 -6.19 100.36 146.71
N LYS A 41 -4.97 100.88 146.96
CA LYS A 41 -3.93 101.07 145.94
C LYS A 41 -3.43 99.74 145.38
N MET A 42 -3.21 98.72 146.23
CA MET A 42 -2.87 97.36 145.78
C MET A 42 -4.01 96.72 144.99
N SER A 43 -5.25 96.79 145.46
CA SER A 43 -6.42 96.18 144.80
C SER A 43 -6.68 96.76 143.41
N LYS A 44 -6.53 98.09 143.24
CA LYS A 44 -6.57 98.71 141.90
C LYS A 44 -5.47 98.20 140.97
N LYS A 45 -4.25 98.01 141.49
CA LYS A 45 -3.11 97.51 140.69
C LYS A 45 -3.25 96.03 140.32
N ILE A 46 -3.77 95.21 141.25
CA ILE A 46 -4.16 93.81 140.97
C ILE A 46 -5.23 93.79 139.88
N ALA A 47 -6.33 94.53 140.01
CA ALA A 47 -7.39 94.57 139.01
C ALA A 47 -6.92 95.08 137.63
N GLN A 48 -6.01 96.06 137.58
CA GLN A 48 -5.36 96.49 136.34
C GLN A 48 -4.50 95.38 135.73
N LEU A 49 -3.68 94.69 136.53
CA LEU A 49 -2.89 93.55 136.08
C LEU A 49 -3.78 92.40 135.59
N THR A 50 -4.85 92.02 136.31
CA THR A 50 -5.80 91.00 135.87
C THR A 50 -6.47 91.38 134.55
N LYS A 51 -6.86 92.65 134.36
CA LYS A 51 -7.43 93.10 133.08
C LYS A 51 -6.41 93.06 131.93
N VAL A 52 -5.16 93.42 132.19
CA VAL A 52 -4.06 93.33 131.20
C VAL A 52 -3.71 91.88 130.87
N ILE A 53 -3.65 90.99 131.86
CA ILE A 53 -3.44 89.55 131.68
C ILE A 53 -4.58 88.94 130.89
N TYR A 54 -5.85 89.25 131.22
CA TYR A 54 -6.99 88.73 130.47
C TYR A 54 -7.00 89.22 129.02
N ALA A 55 -6.68 90.50 128.77
CA ALA A 55 -6.57 91.04 127.42
C ALA A 55 -5.38 90.47 126.62
N LEU A 56 -4.24 90.19 127.28
CA LEU A 56 -3.09 89.51 126.67
C LEU A 56 -3.41 88.05 126.36
N ASN A 57 -4.04 87.33 127.28
CA ASN A 57 -4.44 85.94 127.08
C ASN A 57 -5.48 85.83 125.96
N THR A 58 -6.57 86.61 126.01
CA THR A 58 -7.59 86.60 124.93
C THR A 58 -6.95 86.89 123.57
N LYS A 59 -6.01 87.84 123.49
CA LYS A 59 -5.28 88.14 122.26
C LYS A 59 -4.27 87.06 121.85
N ASN A 60 -3.70 86.33 122.82
CA ASN A 60 -2.87 85.16 122.54
C ASN A 60 -3.73 83.99 122.04
N ASP A 61 -4.91 83.77 122.62
CA ASP A 61 -5.90 82.78 122.18
C ASP A 61 -6.39 83.10 120.75
N GLU A 62 -6.65 84.38 120.44
CA GLU A 62 -6.92 84.88 119.07
C GLU A 62 -5.75 84.61 118.11
N HIS A 63 -4.51 84.84 118.55
CA HIS A 63 -3.31 84.56 117.74
C HIS A 63 -3.06 83.05 117.55
N GLU A 64 -3.29 82.22 118.56
CA GLU A 64 -3.18 80.76 118.45
C GLU A 64 -4.28 80.17 117.56
N ALA A 65 -5.51 80.69 117.64
CA ALA A 65 -6.59 80.33 116.72
C ALA A 65 -6.26 80.72 115.26
N ALA A 66 -5.77 81.94 115.03
CA ALA A 66 -5.33 82.38 113.70
C ALA A 66 -4.17 81.53 113.15
N VAL A 67 -3.24 81.12 114.02
CA VAL A 67 -2.15 80.20 113.64
C VAL A 67 -2.65 78.78 113.38
N SER A 68 -3.71 78.32 114.06
CA SER A 68 -4.34 77.02 113.76
C SER A 68 -5.00 77.04 112.38
N VAL A 69 -5.82 78.05 112.09
CA VAL A 69 -6.46 78.23 110.77
C VAL A 69 -5.43 78.32 109.63
N LEU A 70 -4.31 79.01 109.84
CA LEU A 70 -3.22 79.07 108.86
C LEU A 70 -2.50 77.71 108.68
N ARG A 71 -2.34 76.91 109.74
CA ARG A 71 -1.78 75.55 109.66
C ARG A 71 -2.74 74.60 108.94
N GLU A 72 -4.03 74.71 109.21
CA GLU A 72 -5.10 73.92 108.58
C GLU A 72 -5.18 74.23 107.08
N ALA A 73 -5.27 75.51 106.70
CA ALA A 73 -5.26 75.93 105.29
C ALA A 73 -3.99 75.47 104.54
N HIS A 74 -2.80 75.64 105.12
CA HIS A 74 -1.55 75.17 104.51
C HIS A 74 -1.48 73.62 104.44
N ALA A 75 -2.10 72.90 105.38
CA ALA A 75 -2.20 71.45 105.31
C ALA A 75 -3.17 70.99 104.19
N GLU A 76 -4.26 71.72 103.96
CA GLU A 76 -5.18 71.49 102.84
C GLU A 76 -4.52 71.78 101.50
N GLU A 77 -3.83 72.92 101.34
CA GLU A 77 -3.06 73.25 100.13
C GLU A 77 -2.01 72.19 99.81
N MET A 78 -1.26 71.72 100.81
CA MET A 78 -0.28 70.64 100.64
C MET A 78 -0.94 69.30 100.28
N GLN A 79 -2.14 69.00 100.77
CA GLN A 79 -2.90 67.82 100.36
C GLN A 79 -3.42 67.94 98.92
N GLN A 80 -3.90 69.12 98.51
CA GLN A 80 -4.35 69.39 97.14
C GLN A 80 -3.18 69.27 96.14
N PHE A 81 -2.02 69.87 96.45
CA PHE A 81 -0.80 69.73 95.65
C PHE A 81 -0.32 68.27 95.58
N ALA A 82 -0.40 67.51 96.67
CA ALA A 82 -0.09 66.08 96.69
C ALA A 82 -1.09 65.25 95.86
N ALA A 83 -2.38 65.63 95.81
CA ALA A 83 -3.38 64.97 94.97
C ALA A 83 -3.17 65.27 93.48
N GLU A 84 -2.91 66.54 93.13
CA GLU A 84 -2.62 66.96 91.76
C GLU A 84 -1.36 66.31 91.19
N THR A 85 -0.26 66.30 91.96
CA THR A 85 1.01 65.70 91.53
C THR A 85 0.87 64.19 91.31
N ARG A 86 0.13 63.47 92.17
CA ARG A 86 -0.25 62.05 91.96
C ARG A 86 -1.07 61.88 90.68
N HIS A 87 -2.09 62.71 90.46
CA HIS A 87 -2.95 62.60 89.27
C HIS A 87 -2.16 62.87 87.97
N ARG A 88 -1.26 63.86 87.96
CA ARG A 88 -0.34 64.13 86.85
C ARG A 88 0.61 62.94 86.61
N LEU A 89 1.21 62.38 87.66
CA LEU A 89 2.08 61.19 87.58
C LEU A 89 1.36 59.99 86.98
N LEU A 90 0.16 59.65 87.46
CA LEU A 90 -0.66 58.56 86.93
C LEU A 90 -0.99 58.75 85.44
N ARG A 91 -1.28 59.99 85.02
CA ARG A 91 -1.55 60.34 83.61
C ARG A 91 -0.32 60.18 82.73
N TYR A 92 0.89 60.47 83.24
CA TYR A 92 2.13 60.19 82.51
C TYR A 92 2.46 58.69 82.47
N GLN A 93 2.27 57.95 83.57
CA GLN A 93 2.45 56.49 83.60
C GLN A 93 1.52 55.77 82.60
N SER A 94 0.25 56.18 82.54
CA SER A 94 -0.72 55.65 81.56
C SER A 94 -0.29 55.92 80.11
N ARG A 95 0.25 57.11 79.83
CA ARG A 95 0.78 57.46 78.50
C ARG A 95 2.03 56.65 78.15
N LEU A 96 2.96 56.47 79.08
CA LEU A 96 4.16 55.65 78.90
C LEU A 96 3.81 54.18 78.65
N GLY A 97 2.78 53.64 79.32
CA GLY A 97 2.25 52.30 79.03
C GLY A 97 1.75 52.17 77.59
N VAL A 98 0.89 53.10 77.15
CA VAL A 98 0.38 53.12 75.76
C VAL A 98 1.52 53.29 74.74
N GLU A 99 2.54 54.10 75.02
CA GLU A 99 3.71 54.18 74.14
C GLU A 99 4.54 52.88 74.11
N SER A 100 4.69 52.16 75.23
CA SER A 100 5.39 50.86 75.25
C SER A 100 4.63 49.83 74.39
N GLU A 101 3.31 49.73 74.60
CA GLU A 101 2.45 48.87 73.79
C GLU A 101 2.53 49.21 72.30
N LEU A 102 2.58 50.49 71.93
CA LEU A 102 2.71 50.92 70.53
C LEU A 102 4.09 50.58 69.95
N ARG A 103 5.18 50.68 70.73
CA ARG A 103 6.53 50.26 70.32
C ARG A 103 6.64 48.75 70.16
N GLU A 104 6.01 47.97 71.04
CA GLU A 104 5.94 46.51 70.94
C GLU A 104 5.11 46.08 69.72
N LYS A 105 3.94 46.71 69.50
CA LYS A 105 3.12 46.49 68.30
C LYS A 105 3.88 46.83 67.02
N ALA A 106 4.59 47.97 66.98
CA ALA A 106 5.43 48.35 65.85
C ALA A 106 6.50 47.28 65.53
N ARG A 107 7.27 46.83 66.53
CA ARG A 107 8.26 45.76 66.35
C ARG A 107 7.64 44.46 65.85
N SER A 108 6.49 44.05 66.40
CA SER A 108 5.82 42.83 65.95
C SER A 108 5.35 42.91 64.49
N LEU A 109 5.03 44.12 64.00
CA LEU A 109 4.68 44.35 62.59
C LEU A 109 5.93 44.41 61.71
N GLU A 110 7.04 44.98 62.18
CA GLU A 110 8.34 44.98 61.50
C GLU A 110 8.89 43.54 61.35
N GLU A 111 8.82 42.73 62.40
CA GLU A 111 9.20 41.31 62.41
C GLU A 111 8.29 40.48 61.49
N ALA A 112 6.97 40.68 61.55
CA ALA A 112 6.02 40.02 60.65
C ALA A 112 6.29 40.35 59.18
N LEU A 113 6.49 41.63 58.85
CA LEU A 113 6.74 42.09 57.47
C LEU A 113 8.12 41.64 56.96
N ALA A 114 9.13 41.54 57.83
CA ALA A 114 10.40 40.91 57.51
C ALA A 114 10.26 39.40 57.21
N SER A 115 9.37 38.69 57.93
CA SER A 115 9.10 37.27 57.70
C SER A 115 8.27 37.01 56.43
N GLU A 116 7.30 37.88 56.11
CA GLU A 116 6.61 37.86 54.81
C GLU A 116 7.62 38.11 53.68
N GLY A 117 8.52 39.09 53.89
CA GLY A 117 9.58 39.43 52.97
C GLY A 117 10.64 38.34 52.76
N SER A 118 10.82 37.37 53.67
CA SER A 118 11.68 36.20 53.46
C SER A 118 10.93 35.04 52.80
N LEU A 119 9.72 34.74 53.26
CA LEU A 119 8.84 33.74 52.63
C LEU A 119 8.57 34.06 51.16
N ARG A 120 8.35 35.34 50.81
CA ARG A 120 8.16 35.79 49.43
C ARG A 120 9.40 35.56 48.56
N ARG A 121 10.61 35.78 49.09
CA ARG A 121 11.87 35.47 48.37
C ARG A 121 12.05 33.97 48.17
N GLN A 122 11.81 33.16 49.20
CA GLN A 122 11.86 31.69 49.09
C GLN A 122 10.86 31.16 48.06
N ALA A 123 9.64 31.72 48.02
CA ALA A 123 8.64 31.37 46.99
C ALA A 123 9.10 31.79 45.57
N GLN A 124 9.75 32.94 45.41
CA GLN A 124 10.33 33.37 44.13
C GLN A 124 11.49 32.47 43.68
N GLU A 125 12.40 32.13 44.60
CA GLU A 125 13.52 31.20 44.36
C GLU A 125 13.02 29.80 43.96
N GLN A 126 11.97 29.30 44.61
CA GLN A 126 11.33 28.02 44.27
C GLN A 126 10.63 28.07 42.89
N LEU A 127 9.97 29.17 42.55
CA LEU A 127 9.35 29.36 41.22
C LEU A 127 10.41 29.46 40.12
N GLU A 128 11.54 30.13 40.36
CA GLU A 128 12.67 30.16 39.41
C GLU A 128 13.32 28.77 39.24
N ALA A 129 13.51 28.02 40.34
CA ALA A 129 14.05 26.67 40.27
C ALA A 129 13.10 25.71 39.53
N TYR A 130 11.80 25.76 39.81
CA TYR A 130 10.79 24.99 39.08
C TYR A 130 10.76 25.36 37.59
N ARG A 131 10.82 26.67 37.28
CA ARG A 131 10.88 27.15 35.89
C ARG A 131 12.09 26.58 35.15
N ARG A 132 13.30 26.66 35.72
CA ARG A 132 14.53 26.10 35.11
C ARG A 132 14.39 24.59 34.88
N HIS A 133 13.86 23.84 35.85
CA HIS A 133 13.62 22.40 35.70
C HIS A 133 12.59 22.09 34.60
N VAL A 134 11.57 22.93 34.37
CA VAL A 134 10.63 22.77 33.25
C VAL A 134 11.32 23.09 31.92
N GLU A 135 12.08 24.18 31.84
CA GLU A 135 12.86 24.57 30.65
C GLU A 135 13.90 23.49 30.27
N GLU A 136 14.61 22.91 31.25
CA GLU A 136 15.55 21.80 31.06
C GLU A 136 14.86 20.50 30.62
N ARG A 137 13.73 20.13 31.24
CA ARG A 137 12.95 18.94 30.87
C ARG A 137 12.41 19.02 29.46
N ASP A 138 11.89 20.19 29.08
CA ASP A 138 11.24 20.37 27.79
C ASP A 138 12.29 20.55 26.67
N ALA A 139 13.44 21.17 26.94
CA ALA A 139 14.62 21.10 26.06
C ALA A 139 15.15 19.66 25.88
N GLY A 140 15.14 18.84 26.95
CA GLY A 140 15.48 17.42 26.86
C GLY A 140 14.53 16.62 25.98
N ARG A 141 13.23 16.93 26.02
CA ARG A 141 12.22 16.34 25.12
C ARG A 141 12.39 16.80 23.68
N ASP A 142 12.72 18.06 23.44
CA ASP A 142 12.99 18.57 22.09
C ASP A 142 14.26 17.92 21.50
N ALA A 143 15.28 17.66 22.32
CA ALA A 143 16.45 16.86 21.92
C ALA A 143 16.06 15.41 21.60
N GLU A 144 15.28 14.73 22.47
CA GLU A 144 14.75 13.39 22.16
C GLU A 144 13.90 13.36 20.89
N HIS A 145 13.11 14.41 20.62
CA HIS A 145 12.30 14.51 19.41
C HIS A 145 13.17 14.74 18.18
N ALA A 146 14.21 15.57 18.26
CA ALA A 146 15.20 15.73 17.21
C ALA A 146 15.94 14.42 16.90
N ASP A 147 16.43 13.71 17.92
CA ASP A 147 17.11 12.42 17.77
C ASP A 147 16.19 11.35 17.15
N ARG A 148 14.91 11.28 17.57
CA ARG A 148 13.92 10.38 16.95
C ARG A 148 13.64 10.77 15.49
N ILE A 149 13.59 12.05 15.15
CA ILE A 149 13.42 12.53 13.77
C ILE A 149 14.65 12.20 12.93
N LEU A 150 15.86 12.37 13.47
CA LEU A 150 17.12 12.01 12.81
C LEU A 150 17.23 10.49 12.60
N ALA A 151 16.87 9.68 13.60
CA ALA A 151 16.83 8.21 13.47
C ALA A 151 15.83 7.76 12.40
N LEU A 152 14.60 8.30 12.40
CA LEU A 152 13.60 8.02 11.37
C LEU A 152 14.05 8.50 9.98
N SER A 153 14.72 9.66 9.89
CA SER A 153 15.25 10.18 8.62
C SER A 153 16.37 9.28 8.07
N THR A 154 17.26 8.79 8.93
CA THR A 154 18.31 7.81 8.56
C THR A 154 17.68 6.50 8.09
N GLN A 155 16.69 5.96 8.83
CA GLN A 155 15.95 4.75 8.41
C GLN A 155 15.23 4.95 7.07
N MET A 156 14.64 6.11 6.82
CA MET A 156 14.00 6.44 5.54
C MET A 156 15.02 6.59 4.39
N LEU A 157 16.22 7.12 4.67
CA LEU A 157 17.32 7.19 3.69
C LEU A 157 17.90 5.81 3.35
N ASP A 158 18.05 4.93 4.34
CA ASP A 158 18.53 3.57 4.11
C ASP A 158 17.46 2.70 3.45
N MET A 159 16.18 2.83 3.82
CA MET A 159 15.06 2.26 3.04
C MET A 159 15.05 2.76 1.59
N LYS A 160 15.29 4.07 1.37
CA LYS A 160 15.38 4.64 0.02
C LYS A 160 16.53 4.03 -0.77
N ARG A 161 17.73 3.91 -0.18
CA ARG A 161 18.88 3.21 -0.80
C ARG A 161 18.54 1.76 -1.13
N ASP A 162 17.84 1.07 -0.25
CA ASP A 162 17.37 -0.31 -0.46
C ASP A 162 16.40 -0.42 -1.64
N PHE A 163 15.49 0.57 -1.81
CA PHE A 163 14.61 0.64 -2.97
C PHE A 163 15.36 1.02 -4.26
N GLU A 164 16.29 1.97 -4.21
CA GLU A 164 17.15 2.35 -5.34
C GLU A 164 18.01 1.16 -5.81
N ALA A 165 18.59 0.40 -4.88
CA ALA A 165 19.32 -0.84 -5.16
C ALA A 165 18.42 -1.92 -5.79
N LYS A 166 17.16 -2.06 -5.32
CA LYS A 166 16.18 -2.98 -5.92
C LYS A 166 15.73 -2.53 -7.32
N ILE A 167 15.65 -1.23 -7.59
CA ILE A 167 15.36 -0.66 -8.92
C ILE A 167 16.54 -0.86 -9.89
N LEU A 168 17.78 -0.68 -9.42
CA LEU A 168 18.99 -1.00 -10.18
C LEU A 168 19.09 -2.51 -10.47
N GLY A 169 18.78 -3.35 -9.48
CA GLY A 169 18.66 -4.79 -9.66
C GLY A 169 17.62 -5.14 -10.73
N PHE A 170 16.39 -4.63 -10.60
CA PHE A 170 15.31 -4.89 -11.55
C PHE A 170 15.64 -4.41 -12.98
N THR A 171 16.20 -3.21 -13.14
CA THR A 171 16.59 -2.69 -14.47
C THR A 171 17.77 -3.45 -15.09
N SER A 172 18.72 -3.97 -14.29
CA SER A 172 19.76 -4.87 -14.80
C SER A 172 19.20 -6.24 -15.24
N LEU A 173 18.17 -6.73 -14.54
CA LEU A 173 17.50 -7.99 -14.86
C LEU A 173 16.57 -7.85 -16.07
N GLN A 174 15.88 -6.70 -16.20
CA GLN A 174 15.13 -6.34 -17.40
C GLN A 174 16.04 -6.31 -18.63
N LYS A 175 17.21 -5.64 -18.55
CA LYS A 175 18.18 -5.62 -19.66
C LYS A 175 18.63 -7.01 -20.07
N ARG A 176 18.96 -7.90 -19.12
CA ARG A 176 19.28 -9.30 -19.45
C ARG A 176 18.13 -10.02 -20.15
N LEU A 177 16.89 -9.83 -19.70
CA LEU A 177 15.70 -10.39 -20.35
C LEU A 177 15.36 -9.74 -21.71
N GLU A 178 15.95 -8.61 -22.04
CA GLU A 178 15.87 -7.96 -23.35
C GLU A 178 16.99 -8.49 -24.26
N GLU A 179 18.23 -8.54 -23.76
CA GLU A 179 19.41 -9.15 -24.41
C GLU A 179 19.18 -10.65 -24.76
N GLU A 180 18.62 -11.44 -23.84
CA GLU A 180 18.25 -12.85 -24.06
C GLU A 180 17.16 -13.01 -25.13
N LYS A 181 16.20 -12.09 -25.22
CA LYS A 181 15.18 -12.09 -26.28
C LYS A 181 15.76 -11.69 -27.63
N GLU A 182 16.62 -10.68 -27.68
CA GLU A 182 17.29 -10.27 -28.91
C GLU A 182 18.21 -11.39 -29.44
N ALA A 183 18.92 -12.09 -28.56
CA ALA A 183 19.71 -13.27 -28.90
C ALA A 183 18.82 -14.40 -29.48
N ALA A 184 17.72 -14.75 -28.81
CA ALA A 184 16.79 -15.78 -29.29
C ALA A 184 16.13 -15.41 -30.62
N LEU A 185 15.79 -14.13 -30.84
CA LEU A 185 15.25 -13.63 -32.10
C LEU A 185 16.31 -13.61 -33.22
N ALA A 186 17.57 -13.33 -32.90
CA ALA A 186 18.67 -13.41 -33.85
C ALA A 186 18.98 -14.86 -34.27
N GLU A 187 18.97 -15.80 -33.32
CA GLU A 187 19.13 -17.23 -33.60
C GLU A 187 17.96 -17.79 -34.42
N ALA A 188 16.72 -17.41 -34.10
CA ALA A 188 15.55 -17.77 -34.89
C ALA A 188 15.64 -17.27 -36.34
N ARG A 189 16.06 -16.00 -36.55
CA ARG A 189 16.31 -15.45 -37.90
C ARG A 189 17.40 -16.23 -38.63
N ALA A 190 18.56 -16.45 -38.00
CA ALA A 190 19.65 -17.20 -38.59
C ALA A 190 19.28 -18.67 -38.92
N SER A 191 18.32 -19.27 -38.21
CA SER A 191 17.76 -20.59 -38.56
C SER A 191 16.86 -20.53 -39.80
N HIS A 192 16.08 -19.47 -39.96
CA HIS A 192 15.22 -19.25 -41.12
C HIS A 192 16.04 -18.92 -42.38
N ASP A 193 17.05 -18.06 -42.26
CA ASP A 193 17.94 -17.67 -43.35
C ASP A 193 18.70 -18.90 -43.93
N ARG A 194 19.10 -19.85 -43.08
CA ARG A 194 19.68 -21.14 -43.51
C ARG A 194 18.66 -22.01 -44.25
N ALA A 195 17.45 -22.15 -43.72
CA ALA A 195 16.38 -22.92 -44.37
C ALA A 195 15.97 -22.33 -45.73
N LEU A 196 16.04 -21.01 -45.90
CA LEU A 196 15.86 -20.35 -47.21
C LEU A 196 17.01 -20.69 -48.17
N GLN A 197 18.28 -20.62 -47.72
CA GLN A 197 19.44 -20.99 -48.55
C GLN A 197 19.44 -22.47 -48.97
N GLU A 198 18.95 -23.37 -48.11
CA GLU A 198 18.76 -24.79 -48.44
C GLU A 198 17.65 -25.00 -49.48
N LEU A 199 16.55 -24.24 -49.41
CA LEU A 199 15.47 -24.26 -50.41
C LEU A 199 15.88 -23.66 -51.76
N GLU A 200 16.73 -22.63 -51.77
CA GLU A 200 17.29 -22.04 -52.99
C GLU A 200 18.24 -23.04 -53.68
N GLN A 201 19.18 -23.64 -52.93
CA GLN A 201 20.08 -24.67 -53.45
C GLN A 201 19.34 -25.92 -53.97
N GLY A 202 18.22 -26.31 -53.34
CA GLY A 202 17.35 -27.37 -53.84
C GLY A 202 16.75 -27.05 -55.21
N ARG A 203 16.22 -25.83 -55.38
CA ARG A 203 15.62 -25.39 -56.65
C ARG A 203 16.64 -25.28 -57.78
N ASP A 204 17.83 -24.76 -57.52
CA ASP A 204 18.90 -24.66 -58.53
C ASP A 204 19.38 -26.04 -59.00
N ALA A 205 19.40 -27.03 -58.10
CA ALA A 205 19.69 -28.42 -58.45
C ALA A 205 18.59 -29.06 -59.31
N GLU A 206 17.32 -28.86 -58.97
CA GLU A 206 16.17 -29.38 -59.73
C GLU A 206 16.09 -28.76 -61.13
N HIS A 207 16.25 -27.44 -61.25
CA HIS A 207 16.28 -26.74 -62.55
C HIS A 207 17.43 -27.23 -63.44
N SER A 208 18.60 -27.50 -62.86
CA SER A 208 19.76 -28.03 -63.60
C SER A 208 19.53 -29.43 -64.16
N GLN A 209 18.81 -30.31 -63.44
CA GLN A 209 18.47 -31.65 -63.92
C GLN A 209 17.41 -31.63 -65.02
N MET A 210 16.35 -30.83 -64.84
CA MET A 210 15.26 -30.71 -65.82
C MET A 210 15.73 -30.17 -67.18
N ALA A 211 16.71 -29.25 -67.20
CA ALA A 211 17.31 -28.74 -68.42
C ALA A 211 18.07 -29.82 -69.22
N ALA A 212 18.78 -30.72 -68.52
CA ALA A 212 19.55 -31.80 -69.15
C ALA A 212 18.66 -32.89 -69.74
N GLU A 213 17.58 -33.28 -69.06
CA GLU A 213 16.64 -34.28 -69.58
C GLU A 213 15.84 -33.80 -70.79
N SER A 214 15.50 -32.51 -70.86
CA SER A 214 14.75 -31.93 -71.98
C SER A 214 15.48 -32.11 -73.32
N HIS A 215 16.77 -31.76 -73.37
CA HIS A 215 17.59 -31.91 -74.59
C HIS A 215 17.76 -33.38 -75.02
N ALA A 216 17.94 -34.31 -74.06
CA ALA A 216 18.20 -35.72 -74.34
C ALA A 216 16.98 -36.50 -74.89
N ARG A 217 15.76 -35.96 -74.75
CA ARG A 217 14.52 -36.54 -75.30
C ARG A 217 14.28 -36.09 -76.75
N ALA A 218 14.44 -34.80 -77.03
CA ALA A 218 14.18 -34.20 -78.35
C ALA A 218 14.98 -34.85 -79.50
N GLU A 219 16.25 -35.22 -79.28
CA GLU A 219 17.08 -35.87 -80.31
C GLU A 219 16.64 -37.31 -80.64
N ARG A 220 15.95 -37.99 -79.73
CA ARG A 220 15.54 -39.40 -79.90
C ARG A 220 14.23 -39.51 -80.67
N GLU A 221 13.24 -38.70 -80.29
CA GLU A 221 11.91 -38.68 -80.89
C GLU A 221 11.97 -38.34 -82.39
N HIS A 222 12.88 -37.46 -82.81
CA HIS A 222 13.05 -37.08 -84.21
C HIS A 222 13.66 -38.21 -85.08
N ALA A 223 14.37 -39.17 -84.48
CA ALA A 223 15.01 -40.28 -85.20
C ALA A 223 14.09 -41.50 -85.42
N GLU A 224 13.17 -41.77 -84.50
CA GLU A 224 12.23 -42.90 -84.61
C GLU A 224 11.06 -42.59 -85.56
N ALA A 225 10.62 -41.33 -85.61
CA ALA A 225 9.49 -40.89 -86.44
C ALA A 225 9.67 -41.16 -87.95
N GLU A 226 10.90 -41.11 -88.47
CA GLU A 226 11.19 -41.39 -89.89
C GLU A 226 11.18 -42.90 -90.21
N ARG A 227 11.55 -43.76 -89.26
CA ARG A 227 11.54 -45.22 -89.48
C ARG A 227 10.12 -45.78 -89.52
N LEU A 228 9.28 -45.37 -88.58
CA LEU A 228 7.91 -45.89 -88.42
C LEU A 228 6.99 -45.55 -89.61
N ARG A 229 7.29 -44.47 -90.35
CA ARG A 229 6.56 -44.10 -91.58
C ARG A 229 6.72 -45.15 -92.69
N ALA A 230 7.91 -45.74 -92.85
CA ALA A 230 8.21 -46.66 -93.93
C ALA A 230 7.59 -48.07 -93.74
N GLU A 231 7.53 -48.59 -92.51
CA GLU A 231 6.91 -49.90 -92.24
C GLU A 231 5.37 -49.85 -92.31
N GLY A 232 4.78 -48.70 -91.93
CA GLY A 232 3.33 -48.51 -91.89
C GLY A 232 2.63 -48.61 -93.24
N GLU A 233 3.32 -48.52 -94.37
CA GLU A 233 2.72 -48.72 -95.70
C GLU A 233 2.69 -50.19 -96.12
N ARG A 234 3.65 -51.02 -95.68
CA ARG A 234 3.76 -52.43 -96.11
C ARG A 234 2.70 -53.33 -95.44
N LEU A 235 2.49 -53.14 -94.13
CA LEU A 235 1.64 -54.02 -93.31
C LEU A 235 0.12 -53.87 -93.59
N ARG A 236 -0.29 -52.80 -94.29
CA ARG A 236 -1.70 -52.58 -94.69
C ARG A 236 -2.17 -53.48 -95.84
N GLY A 237 -1.25 -54.08 -96.62
CA GLY A 237 -1.60 -55.04 -97.69
C GLY A 237 -1.76 -56.49 -97.23
N GLU A 238 -1.26 -56.84 -96.05
CA GLU A 238 -1.23 -58.22 -95.53
C GLU A 238 -2.39 -58.49 -94.55
N THR A 239 -2.92 -57.45 -93.91
CA THR A 239 -3.95 -57.52 -92.87
C THR A 239 -5.35 -57.88 -93.39
N GLU A 240 -5.73 -57.45 -94.61
CA GLU A 240 -7.05 -57.75 -95.18
C GLU A 240 -7.25 -59.25 -95.49
N ARG A 241 -6.17 -60.00 -95.76
CA ARG A 241 -6.26 -61.43 -96.15
C ARG A 241 -6.39 -62.38 -94.97
N LEU A 242 -5.91 -62.01 -93.79
CA LEU A 242 -5.99 -62.84 -92.59
C LEU A 242 -7.36 -62.72 -91.89
N ALA A 243 -8.05 -61.59 -92.06
CA ALA A 243 -9.35 -61.30 -91.44
C ALA A 243 -10.52 -62.20 -91.90
N SER A 244 -10.36 -62.94 -93.00
CA SER A 244 -11.32 -63.96 -93.48
C SER A 244 -11.08 -65.36 -92.91
N GLU A 245 -9.84 -65.69 -92.52
CA GLU A 245 -9.48 -67.03 -92.03
C GLU A 245 -9.86 -67.22 -90.56
N VAL A 246 -9.69 -66.17 -89.75
CA VAL A 246 -9.87 -66.17 -88.29
C VAL A 246 -11.29 -66.57 -87.86
N ARG A 247 -12.32 -66.01 -88.53
CA ARG A 247 -13.75 -66.23 -88.16
C ARG A 247 -14.22 -67.67 -88.23
N ARG A 248 -13.47 -68.56 -88.91
CA ARG A 248 -13.81 -69.99 -89.01
C ARG A 248 -13.28 -70.80 -87.81
N LEU A 249 -12.30 -70.29 -87.08
CA LEU A 249 -11.58 -71.01 -86.01
C LEU A 249 -11.97 -70.54 -84.60
N GLU A 250 -12.59 -69.37 -84.47
CA GLU A 250 -13.07 -68.83 -83.19
C GLU A 250 -14.17 -69.73 -82.58
N GLY A 251 -15.16 -70.13 -83.38
CA GLY A 251 -16.28 -70.99 -82.93
C GLY A 251 -15.90 -72.42 -82.54
N GLU A 252 -14.69 -72.89 -82.87
CA GLU A 252 -14.15 -74.19 -82.43
C GLU A 252 -13.39 -74.09 -81.09
N ARG A 253 -13.05 -72.87 -80.63
CA ARG A 253 -12.31 -72.65 -79.37
C ARG A 253 -13.19 -72.38 -78.16
N GLU A 254 -14.30 -71.66 -78.32
CA GLU A 254 -15.14 -71.22 -77.20
C GLU A 254 -15.70 -72.39 -76.36
N ALA A 255 -15.97 -73.54 -76.99
CA ALA A 255 -16.41 -74.75 -76.30
C ALA A 255 -15.34 -75.34 -75.34
N GLY A 256 -14.05 -75.18 -75.64
CA GLY A 256 -12.96 -75.73 -74.84
C GLY A 256 -12.56 -74.87 -73.64
N GLU A 257 -12.84 -73.56 -73.68
CA GLU A 257 -12.53 -72.66 -72.55
C GLU A 257 -13.48 -72.86 -71.35
N ALA A 258 -14.64 -73.48 -71.53
CA ALA A 258 -15.67 -73.62 -70.49
C ALA A 258 -15.29 -74.63 -69.39
N GLU A 259 -14.85 -75.84 -69.75
CA GLU A 259 -14.53 -76.90 -68.78
C GLU A 259 -13.29 -76.57 -67.92
N VAL A 260 -12.30 -75.88 -68.52
CA VAL A 260 -11.03 -75.56 -67.84
C VAL A 260 -11.20 -74.49 -66.77
N ARG A 261 -12.12 -73.53 -66.95
CA ARG A 261 -12.36 -72.44 -65.97
C ARG A 261 -12.85 -72.97 -64.63
N ALA A 262 -13.75 -73.96 -64.63
CA ALA A 262 -14.33 -74.55 -63.42
C ALA A 262 -13.28 -75.22 -62.50
N GLY A 263 -12.18 -75.76 -63.07
CA GLY A 263 -11.11 -76.40 -62.30
C GLY A 263 -10.21 -75.43 -61.53
N TYR A 264 -10.03 -74.20 -62.02
CA TYR A 264 -9.14 -73.22 -61.41
C TYR A 264 -9.79 -72.38 -60.30
N GLU A 265 -11.11 -72.20 -60.31
CA GLU A 265 -11.80 -71.39 -59.29
C GLU A 265 -11.74 -72.03 -57.90
N GLN A 266 -11.79 -73.37 -57.80
CA GLN A 266 -11.70 -74.09 -56.52
C GLN A 266 -10.33 -73.90 -55.84
N GLN A 267 -9.23 -73.89 -56.61
CA GLN A 267 -7.86 -73.70 -56.08
C GLN A 267 -7.57 -72.25 -55.67
N LEU A 268 -8.37 -71.28 -56.15
CA LEU A 268 -8.20 -69.86 -55.87
C LEU A 268 -8.93 -69.38 -54.60
N GLN A 269 -9.80 -70.20 -54.00
CA GLN A 269 -10.47 -69.87 -52.74
C GLN A 269 -9.60 -70.16 -51.52
N GLU A 270 -8.95 -71.34 -51.45
CA GLU A 270 -8.12 -71.75 -50.30
C GLU A 270 -6.93 -70.78 -50.04
N LEU A 271 -6.35 -70.22 -51.10
CA LEU A 271 -5.21 -69.28 -50.99
C LEU A 271 -5.61 -67.85 -50.59
N ARG A 272 -6.90 -67.51 -50.54
CA ARG A 272 -7.37 -66.13 -50.26
C ARG A 272 -7.70 -65.86 -48.79
N GLY A 273 -8.14 -66.85 -48.01
CA GLY A 273 -8.50 -66.68 -46.60
C GLY A 273 -7.28 -66.37 -45.71
N ALA A 274 -6.37 -67.34 -45.59
CA ALA A 274 -5.30 -67.38 -44.58
C ALA A 274 -4.24 -66.26 -44.61
N LYS A 275 -4.32 -65.31 -45.56
CA LYS A 275 -3.43 -64.12 -45.64
C LYS A 275 -4.16 -62.78 -45.58
N HIS A 276 -5.49 -62.75 -45.73
CA HIS A 276 -6.28 -61.54 -45.53
C HIS A 276 -6.64 -61.35 -44.05
N GLU A 277 -7.04 -62.43 -43.37
CA GLU A 277 -7.53 -62.38 -41.98
C GLU A 277 -6.47 -61.83 -41.01
N SER A 278 -5.23 -62.31 -41.09
CA SER A 278 -4.11 -61.79 -40.26
C SER A 278 -3.84 -60.30 -40.48
N ARG A 279 -4.03 -59.80 -41.71
CA ARG A 279 -3.79 -58.39 -42.05
C ARG A 279 -4.97 -57.48 -41.71
N LEU A 280 -6.19 -58.00 -41.71
CA LEU A 280 -7.33 -57.28 -41.13
C LEU A 280 -7.17 -57.17 -39.61
N ALA A 281 -6.84 -58.27 -38.91
CA ALA A 281 -6.62 -58.24 -37.46
C ALA A 281 -5.52 -57.25 -37.04
N GLU A 282 -4.38 -57.23 -37.76
CA GLU A 282 -3.30 -56.24 -37.52
C GLU A 282 -3.76 -54.79 -37.74
N TRP A 283 -4.65 -54.53 -38.71
CA TRP A 283 -5.21 -53.20 -38.97
C TRP A 283 -6.32 -52.81 -38.00
N GLU A 284 -7.20 -53.73 -37.62
CA GLU A 284 -8.26 -53.52 -36.63
C GLU A 284 -7.66 -53.27 -35.25
N GLU A 285 -6.59 -53.98 -34.86
CA GLU A 285 -5.82 -53.66 -33.66
C GLU A 285 -5.15 -52.28 -33.76
N HIS A 286 -4.61 -51.90 -34.92
CA HIS A 286 -4.00 -50.57 -35.10
C HIS A 286 -5.04 -49.45 -35.02
N GLU A 287 -6.22 -49.62 -35.62
CA GLU A 287 -7.33 -48.66 -35.56
C GLU A 287 -7.94 -48.56 -34.16
N GLN A 288 -8.04 -49.69 -33.43
CA GLN A 288 -8.46 -49.71 -32.03
C GLN A 288 -7.44 -49.02 -31.10
N ARG A 289 -6.13 -49.23 -31.31
CA ARG A 289 -5.08 -48.51 -30.57
C ARG A 289 -5.15 -47.00 -30.84
N LEU A 290 -5.29 -46.60 -32.11
CA LEU A 290 -5.43 -45.19 -32.48
C LEU A 290 -6.69 -44.56 -31.85
N HIS A 291 -7.82 -45.29 -31.82
CA HIS A 291 -9.02 -44.87 -31.10
C HIS A 291 -8.79 -44.76 -29.58
N GLN A 292 -8.06 -45.70 -28.96
CA GLN A 292 -7.72 -45.63 -27.54
C GLN A 292 -6.79 -44.46 -27.22
N GLU A 293 -5.83 -44.13 -28.10
CA GLU A 293 -4.97 -42.95 -27.97
C GLU A 293 -5.76 -41.65 -28.12
N PHE A 294 -6.67 -41.54 -29.10
CA PHE A 294 -7.56 -40.38 -29.22
C PHE A 294 -8.55 -40.26 -28.06
N GLN A 295 -9.09 -41.37 -27.55
CA GLN A 295 -9.94 -41.37 -26.37
C GLN A 295 -9.16 -40.97 -25.12
N ALA A 296 -7.94 -41.48 -24.92
CA ALA A 296 -7.06 -41.09 -23.82
C ALA A 296 -6.72 -39.59 -23.86
N HIS A 297 -6.39 -39.03 -25.03
CA HIS A 297 -6.15 -37.60 -25.17
C HIS A 297 -7.42 -36.75 -24.97
N ALA A 298 -8.59 -37.21 -25.39
CA ALA A 298 -9.86 -36.54 -25.10
C ALA A 298 -10.15 -36.53 -23.58
N ASP A 299 -9.96 -37.67 -22.93
CA ASP A 299 -10.05 -37.88 -21.47
C ASP A 299 -9.06 -36.97 -20.71
N GLU A 300 -7.82 -36.84 -21.17
CA GLU A 300 -6.81 -35.94 -20.60
C GLU A 300 -7.19 -34.47 -20.77
N LEU A 301 -7.68 -34.08 -21.96
CA LEU A 301 -8.19 -32.73 -22.19
C LEU A 301 -9.38 -32.43 -21.27
N GLN A 302 -10.30 -33.39 -21.13
CA GLN A 302 -11.49 -33.23 -20.31
C GLN A 302 -11.14 -33.16 -18.82
N ARG A 303 -10.25 -34.03 -18.31
CA ARG A 303 -9.69 -33.91 -16.94
C ARG A 303 -8.96 -32.58 -16.74
N GLY A 304 -8.25 -32.08 -17.76
CA GLY A 304 -7.62 -30.76 -17.75
C GLY A 304 -8.63 -29.61 -17.67
N TRP A 305 -9.77 -29.73 -18.35
CA TRP A 305 -10.89 -28.79 -18.24
C TRP A 305 -11.59 -28.88 -16.89
N GLU A 306 -11.92 -30.08 -16.41
CA GLU A 306 -12.55 -30.32 -15.10
C GLU A 306 -11.66 -29.83 -13.95
N ALA A 307 -10.34 -30.00 -14.03
CA ALA A 307 -9.38 -29.46 -13.06
C ALA A 307 -9.28 -27.92 -13.09
N ARG A 308 -9.35 -27.30 -14.28
CA ARG A 308 -9.43 -25.84 -14.43
C ARG A 308 -10.76 -25.30 -13.90
N GLU A 309 -11.87 -25.94 -14.24
CA GLU A 309 -13.21 -25.54 -13.80
C GLU A 309 -13.39 -25.75 -12.30
N GLY A 310 -12.81 -26.82 -11.73
CA GLY A 310 -12.72 -27.05 -10.29
C GLY A 310 -11.85 -26.01 -9.58
N SER A 311 -10.73 -25.61 -10.19
CA SER A 311 -9.88 -24.52 -9.67
C SER A 311 -10.60 -23.16 -9.70
N LEU A 312 -11.37 -22.88 -10.75
CA LEU A 312 -12.22 -21.69 -10.86
C LEU A 312 -13.39 -21.74 -9.87
N ARG A 313 -14.05 -22.90 -9.68
CA ARG A 313 -15.08 -23.07 -8.63
C ARG A 313 -14.51 -22.84 -7.24
N GLY A 314 -13.36 -23.44 -6.91
CA GLY A 314 -12.67 -23.23 -5.63
C GLY A 314 -12.20 -21.80 -5.42
N PHE A 315 -11.78 -21.08 -6.48
CA PHE A 315 -11.49 -19.65 -6.40
C PHE A 315 -12.76 -18.82 -6.13
N MET A 316 -13.86 -19.10 -6.84
CA MET A 316 -15.14 -18.44 -6.62
C MET A 316 -15.73 -18.74 -5.23
N GLU A 317 -15.48 -19.93 -4.67
CA GLU A 317 -15.86 -20.29 -3.30
C GLU A 317 -15.03 -19.56 -2.25
N LYS A 318 -13.70 -19.43 -2.45
CA LYS A 318 -12.85 -18.56 -1.62
C LYS A 318 -13.32 -17.11 -1.66
N GLN A 319 -13.58 -16.56 -2.85
CA GLN A 319 -14.10 -15.20 -3.00
C GLN A 319 -15.48 -15.03 -2.36
N ARG A 320 -16.35 -16.04 -2.39
CA ARG A 320 -17.63 -16.04 -1.64
C ARG A 320 -17.42 -16.05 -0.12
N ALA A 321 -16.48 -16.83 0.38
CA ALA A 321 -16.13 -16.89 1.80
C ALA A 321 -15.50 -15.56 2.29
N GLU A 322 -14.61 -14.97 1.50
CA GLU A 322 -14.04 -13.63 1.74
C GLU A 322 -15.14 -12.55 1.74
N LEU A 323 -16.07 -12.60 0.79
CA LEU A 323 -17.23 -11.69 0.77
C LEU A 323 -18.15 -11.88 1.98
N GLN A 324 -18.38 -13.12 2.45
CA GLN A 324 -19.14 -13.39 3.67
C GLN A 324 -18.42 -12.89 4.93
N LEU A 325 -17.10 -13.08 5.01
CA LEU A 325 -16.28 -12.54 6.11
C LEU A 325 -16.31 -11.00 6.13
N ASN A 326 -16.18 -10.37 4.96
CA ASN A 326 -16.28 -8.91 4.83
C ASN A 326 -17.70 -8.40 5.17
N GLN A 327 -18.74 -9.14 4.81
CA GLN A 327 -20.13 -8.83 5.22
C GLN A 327 -20.34 -8.96 6.73
N ALA A 328 -19.75 -9.98 7.37
CA ALA A 328 -19.77 -10.13 8.83
C ALA A 328 -18.99 -9.01 9.54
N GLN A 329 -17.83 -8.60 9.01
CA GLN A 329 -17.08 -7.45 9.51
C GLN A 329 -17.91 -6.15 9.39
N VAL A 330 -18.53 -5.91 8.23
CA VAL A 330 -19.46 -4.78 8.02
C VAL A 330 -20.67 -4.83 8.95
N ALA A 331 -21.16 -6.01 9.33
CA ALA A 331 -22.19 -6.14 10.37
C ALA A 331 -21.63 -5.70 11.74
N THR A 332 -20.47 -6.19 12.17
CA THR A 332 -19.87 -5.76 13.45
C THR A 332 -19.54 -4.26 13.49
N PHE A 333 -19.10 -3.66 12.37
CA PHE A 333 -18.90 -2.21 12.30
C PHE A 333 -20.22 -1.42 12.34
N ARG A 334 -21.34 -1.97 11.88
CA ARG A 334 -22.67 -1.38 12.07
C ARG A 334 -23.14 -1.49 13.52
N GLU A 335 -22.98 -2.64 14.15
CA GLU A 335 -23.32 -2.84 15.57
C GLU A 335 -22.51 -1.89 16.47
N GLN A 336 -21.22 -1.74 16.21
CA GLN A 336 -20.35 -0.74 16.87
C GLN A 336 -20.80 0.70 16.58
N GLY A 337 -21.17 1.01 15.32
CA GLY A 337 -21.72 2.31 14.95
C GLY A 337 -23.02 2.64 15.67
N GLU A 338 -23.92 1.66 15.81
CA GLU A 338 -25.18 1.80 16.57
C GLU A 338 -24.96 1.89 18.08
N GLN A 339 -23.95 1.21 18.63
CA GLN A 339 -23.53 1.38 20.02
C GLN A 339 -23.02 2.80 20.25
N LEU A 340 -22.05 3.27 19.44
CA LEU A 340 -21.56 4.64 19.51
C LEU A 340 -22.67 5.69 19.31
N HIS A 341 -23.66 5.42 18.47
CA HIS A 341 -24.82 6.32 18.30
C HIS A 341 -25.74 6.34 19.53
N ARG A 342 -25.91 5.21 20.22
CA ARG A 342 -26.62 5.12 21.51
C ARG A 342 -25.85 5.82 22.63
N ASP A 343 -24.54 5.62 22.71
CA ASP A 343 -23.67 6.23 23.71
C ASP A 343 -23.58 7.76 23.52
N LEU A 344 -23.52 8.23 22.27
CA LEU A 344 -23.65 9.65 21.92
C LEU A 344 -25.05 10.21 22.26
N GLY A 345 -26.11 9.42 22.12
CA GLY A 345 -27.46 9.77 22.57
C GLY A 345 -27.51 10.00 24.08
N LEU A 346 -27.03 9.04 24.88
CA LEU A 346 -26.95 9.13 26.33
C LEU A 346 -26.03 10.28 26.79
N ALA A 347 -24.92 10.52 26.10
CA ALA A 347 -24.05 11.67 26.35
C ALA A 347 -24.74 13.01 26.02
N HIS A 348 -25.59 13.05 24.98
CA HIS A 348 -26.38 14.24 24.64
C HIS A 348 -27.50 14.49 25.67
N GLU A 349 -28.17 13.45 26.17
CA GLU A 349 -29.15 13.56 27.26
C GLU A 349 -28.47 14.05 28.55
N GLY A 350 -27.36 13.44 28.94
CA GLY A 350 -26.55 13.89 30.08
C GLY A 350 -26.04 15.32 29.94
N LYS A 351 -25.69 15.75 28.72
CA LYS A 351 -25.37 17.16 28.41
C LYS A 351 -26.59 18.08 28.56
N GLN A 352 -27.76 17.70 28.06
CA GLN A 352 -28.98 18.50 28.21
C GLN A 352 -29.36 18.67 29.70
N ASP A 353 -29.24 17.62 30.51
CA ASP A 353 -29.51 17.69 31.94
C ASP A 353 -28.43 18.48 32.71
N ALA A 354 -27.17 18.44 32.27
CA ALA A 354 -26.14 19.35 32.77
C ALA A 354 -26.46 20.81 32.42
N GLU A 355 -26.87 21.09 31.17
CA GLU A 355 -27.27 22.44 30.72
C GLU A 355 -28.53 22.96 31.45
N ARG A 356 -29.51 22.09 31.73
CA ARG A 356 -30.68 22.40 32.60
C ARG A 356 -30.25 22.78 34.00
N ARG A 357 -29.44 21.94 34.68
CA ARG A 357 -28.92 22.23 36.03
C ARG A 357 -28.09 23.51 36.08
N LEU A 358 -27.36 23.82 35.01
CA LEU A 358 -26.59 25.06 34.90
C LEU A 358 -27.50 26.28 34.66
N ALA A 359 -28.61 26.13 33.94
CA ALA A 359 -29.65 27.15 33.81
C ALA A 359 -30.41 27.39 35.13
N GLU A 360 -30.76 26.32 35.85
CA GLU A 360 -31.37 26.35 37.18
C GLU A 360 -30.45 27.06 38.19
N ALA A 361 -29.19 26.66 38.29
CA ALA A 361 -28.19 27.30 39.16
C ALA A 361 -27.95 28.78 38.79
N ARG A 362 -28.01 29.14 37.50
CA ARG A 362 -27.97 30.56 37.05
C ARG A 362 -29.23 31.33 37.45
N GLN A 363 -30.40 30.71 37.38
CA GLN A 363 -31.65 31.31 37.83
C GLN A 363 -31.65 31.51 39.35
N GLU A 364 -31.20 30.52 40.12
CA GLU A 364 -31.03 30.62 41.57
C GLU A 364 -30.03 31.73 41.95
N ALA A 365 -28.87 31.79 41.29
CA ALA A 365 -27.89 32.86 41.47
C ALA A 365 -28.45 34.25 41.11
N SER A 366 -29.26 34.37 40.05
CA SER A 366 -29.95 35.62 39.73
C SER A 366 -30.98 36.01 40.80
N SER A 367 -31.64 35.03 41.41
CA SER A 367 -32.63 35.26 42.48
C SER A 367 -31.98 35.64 43.82
N SER A 368 -30.82 35.08 44.15
CA SER A 368 -30.06 35.47 45.34
C SER A 368 -29.39 36.83 45.14
N GLN A 369 -28.92 37.15 43.93
CA GLN A 369 -28.44 38.48 43.58
C GLN A 369 -29.56 39.54 43.62
N ALA A 370 -30.78 39.20 43.21
CA ALA A 370 -31.94 40.07 43.37
C ALA A 370 -32.27 40.33 44.86
N ARG A 371 -32.34 39.26 45.69
CA ARG A 371 -32.52 39.39 47.15
C ARG A 371 -31.41 40.20 47.82
N LEU A 372 -30.17 40.08 47.35
CA LEU A 372 -29.05 40.92 47.81
C LEU A 372 -29.24 42.39 47.41
N ALA A 373 -29.72 42.67 46.19
CA ALA A 373 -30.05 44.03 45.79
C ALA A 373 -31.22 44.63 46.60
N ASP A 374 -32.22 43.81 46.96
CA ASP A 374 -33.34 44.24 47.81
C ASP A 374 -32.90 44.50 49.26
N THR A 375 -32.14 43.60 49.88
CA THR A 375 -31.56 43.87 51.22
C THR A 375 -30.59 45.06 51.21
N GLN A 376 -29.88 45.33 50.11
CA GLN A 376 -29.09 46.56 49.95
C GLN A 376 -29.96 47.83 49.85
N ARG A 377 -31.14 47.75 49.19
CA ARG A 377 -32.13 48.85 49.17
C ARG A 377 -32.70 49.08 50.57
N GLU A 378 -33.08 48.02 51.28
CA GLU A 378 -33.55 48.09 52.67
C GLU A 378 -32.49 48.74 53.58
N LEU A 379 -31.24 48.26 53.53
CA LEU A 379 -30.12 48.85 54.28
C LEU A 379 -29.86 50.31 53.91
N ALA A 380 -30.03 50.71 52.64
CA ALA A 380 -29.98 52.11 52.23
C ALA A 380 -31.12 52.92 52.88
N THR A 381 -32.37 52.44 52.84
CA THR A 381 -33.49 53.14 53.49
C THR A 381 -33.33 53.23 55.01
N VAL A 382 -32.78 52.21 55.68
CA VAL A 382 -32.48 52.25 57.12
C VAL A 382 -31.34 53.22 57.42
N ARG A 383 -30.28 53.24 56.61
CA ARG A 383 -29.20 54.25 56.71
C ARG A 383 -29.74 55.67 56.56
N ASP A 384 -30.62 55.88 55.59
CA ASP A 384 -31.15 57.21 55.28
C ASP A 384 -32.15 57.66 56.37
N GLN A 385 -32.97 56.75 56.90
CA GLN A 385 -33.75 56.97 58.12
C GLN A 385 -32.87 57.30 59.35
N LEU A 386 -31.71 56.66 59.51
CA LEU A 386 -30.75 56.97 60.58
C LEU A 386 -30.09 58.33 60.36
N GLN A 387 -29.84 58.74 59.11
CA GLN A 387 -29.38 60.10 58.78
C GLN A 387 -30.46 61.15 59.08
N ASP A 388 -31.73 60.89 58.74
CA ASP A 388 -32.86 61.75 59.11
C ASP A 388 -33.05 61.83 60.62
N GLN A 389 -32.91 60.72 61.36
CA GLN A 389 -32.93 60.74 62.82
C GLN A 389 -31.75 61.52 63.40
N ALA A 390 -30.55 61.39 62.84
CA ALA A 390 -29.39 62.20 63.23
C ALA A 390 -29.59 63.70 62.91
N ALA A 391 -30.16 64.04 61.75
CA ALA A 391 -30.51 65.40 61.38
C ALA A 391 -31.61 65.99 62.28
N GLN A 392 -32.61 65.18 62.64
CA GLN A 392 -33.63 65.55 63.63
C GLN A 392 -33.02 65.76 65.01
N LEU A 393 -32.13 64.87 65.48
CA LEU A 393 -31.41 65.03 66.75
C LEU A 393 -30.51 66.28 66.73
N LEU A 394 -29.84 66.58 65.62
CA LEU A 394 -29.09 67.83 65.44
C LEU A 394 -30.01 69.06 65.42
N SER A 395 -31.21 68.97 64.83
CA SER A 395 -32.20 70.06 64.88
C SER A 395 -32.75 70.26 66.30
N ARG A 396 -32.96 69.18 67.06
CA ARG A 396 -33.35 69.21 68.48
C ARG A 396 -32.22 69.74 69.35
N ALA A 397 -30.97 69.38 69.09
CA ALA A 397 -29.79 69.92 69.76
C ALA A 397 -29.59 71.41 69.46
N LYS A 398 -29.80 71.86 68.21
CA LYS A 398 -29.83 73.29 67.86
C LYS A 398 -30.98 74.02 68.54
N ARG A 399 -32.16 73.39 68.66
CA ARG A 399 -33.33 73.95 69.35
C ARG A 399 -33.15 74.00 70.87
N ILE A 400 -32.49 72.99 71.46
CA ILE A 400 -32.05 72.98 72.86
C ILE A 400 -31.01 74.08 73.05
N GLY A 401 -29.97 74.16 72.23
CA GLY A 401 -29.00 75.26 72.25
C GLY A 401 -29.62 76.65 72.06
N SER A 402 -30.70 76.79 71.28
CA SER A 402 -31.46 78.06 71.20
C SER A 402 -32.35 78.32 72.41
N LEU A 403 -32.83 77.26 73.08
CA LEU A 403 -33.60 77.35 74.33
C LEU A 403 -32.67 77.61 75.53
N GLU A 404 -31.46 77.06 75.53
CA GLU A 404 -30.36 77.35 76.46
C GLU A 404 -29.82 78.75 76.22
N ALA A 405 -29.68 79.19 74.96
CA ALA A 405 -29.38 80.58 74.64
C ALA A 405 -30.52 81.51 75.09
N SER A 406 -31.80 81.12 74.93
CA SER A 406 -32.92 81.90 75.46
C SER A 406 -32.97 81.86 76.99
N GLN A 407 -32.66 80.74 77.66
CA GLN A 407 -32.55 80.66 79.11
C GLN A 407 -31.35 81.44 79.63
N MET A 408 -30.25 81.54 78.88
CA MET A 408 -29.08 82.34 79.24
C MET A 408 -29.30 83.82 78.95
N ALA A 409 -30.13 84.16 77.96
CA ALA A 409 -30.65 85.50 77.71
C ALA A 409 -31.75 85.90 78.70
N ASP A 410 -32.57 84.96 79.18
CA ASP A 410 -33.58 85.18 80.21
C ASP A 410 -32.94 85.18 81.60
N HIS A 411 -31.90 84.39 81.84
CA HIS A 411 -31.02 84.56 83.00
C HIS A 411 -30.16 85.81 82.86
N ALA A 412 -29.84 86.30 81.65
CA ALA A 412 -29.26 87.63 81.48
C ALA A 412 -30.30 88.71 81.81
N ASN A 413 -31.52 88.65 81.30
CA ASN A 413 -32.63 89.56 81.63
C ASN A 413 -33.00 89.50 83.12
N ILE A 414 -33.00 88.32 83.75
CA ILE A 414 -33.22 88.15 85.20
C ILE A 414 -32.02 88.68 85.97
N ARG A 415 -30.78 88.48 85.51
CA ARG A 415 -29.60 89.15 86.09
C ARG A 415 -29.67 90.66 85.89
N ASP A 416 -30.13 91.17 84.76
CA ASP A 416 -30.32 92.60 84.48
C ASP A 416 -31.55 93.19 85.21
N LEU A 417 -32.54 92.39 85.61
CA LEU A 417 -33.68 92.81 86.44
C LEU A 417 -33.33 92.75 87.93
N VAL A 418 -32.57 91.73 88.36
CA VAL A 418 -31.97 91.65 89.71
C VAL A 418 -30.90 92.74 89.85
N GLU A 419 -30.12 93.02 88.80
CA GLU A 419 -29.23 94.16 88.73
C GLU A 419 -30.00 95.46 88.50
N GLN A 420 -31.17 95.53 87.88
CA GLN A 420 -31.96 96.77 87.92
C GLN A 420 -32.47 97.02 89.35
N ALA A 421 -32.79 95.98 90.11
CA ALA A 421 -33.10 96.08 91.53
C ALA A 421 -31.86 96.35 92.41
N SER A 422 -30.67 95.86 92.06
CA SER A 422 -29.42 96.15 92.76
C SER A 422 -28.90 97.53 92.38
N ARG A 423 -28.79 97.87 91.08
CA ARG A 423 -28.48 99.20 90.55
C ARG A 423 -29.48 100.25 91.03
N LEU A 424 -30.75 99.93 91.38
CA LEU A 424 -31.66 100.87 92.06
C LEU A 424 -31.39 101.04 93.58
N ARG A 425 -30.65 100.13 94.20
CA ARG A 425 -30.07 100.27 95.56
C ARG A 425 -28.65 100.85 95.55
N GLU A 426 -27.87 100.61 94.48
CA GLU A 426 -26.45 100.96 94.34
C GLU A 426 -26.24 102.31 93.63
N LYS A 427 -27.20 102.78 92.82
CA LYS A 427 -27.30 104.20 92.40
C LYS A 427 -27.58 105.15 93.58
N LEU A 428 -27.76 104.62 94.79
CA LEU A 428 -27.78 105.37 96.05
C LEU A 428 -26.43 105.33 96.80
N SER A 429 -25.47 104.49 96.40
CA SER A 429 -24.26 104.20 97.21
C SER A 429 -22.91 104.46 96.53
N GLN A 430 -22.76 104.30 95.21
CA GLN A 430 -21.52 104.67 94.51
C GLN A 430 -21.78 105.31 93.14
N ALA A 431 -21.61 106.64 93.09
CA ALA A 431 -21.23 107.37 91.87
C ALA A 431 -19.70 107.57 91.81
N GLU A 432 -18.94 106.70 92.47
CA GLU A 432 -17.51 106.84 92.75
C GLU A 432 -16.78 105.50 92.52
N GLY A 433 -15.80 105.46 91.60
CA GLY A 433 -14.84 104.35 91.50
C GLY A 433 -14.90 103.42 90.28
N GLU A 434 -15.16 103.92 89.07
CA GLU A 434 -15.00 103.11 87.85
C GLU A 434 -13.52 102.71 87.53
N ARG A 435 -13.34 101.46 87.06
CA ARG A 435 -12.57 101.09 85.84
C ARG A 435 -11.02 101.18 85.83
N THR A 436 -10.37 100.03 85.94
CA THR A 436 -9.21 99.62 85.09
C THR A 436 -9.11 98.08 84.98
N VAL A 437 -8.19 97.56 84.13
CA VAL A 437 -7.74 96.15 84.05
C VAL A 437 -8.70 95.09 83.44
N LEU A 438 -9.40 95.42 82.35
CA LEU A 438 -9.91 94.41 81.39
C LEU A 438 -9.54 94.77 79.95
N LYS A 439 -8.32 94.39 79.52
CA LYS A 439 -7.83 94.58 78.14
C LYS A 439 -6.74 93.59 77.66
N GLN A 440 -6.50 92.49 78.40
CA GLN A 440 -5.35 91.60 78.18
C GLN A 440 -5.71 90.16 77.75
N HIS A 441 -7.00 89.80 77.66
CA HIS A 441 -7.42 88.42 77.33
C HIS A 441 -7.83 88.17 75.88
N GLU A 442 -8.11 89.20 75.08
CA GLU A 442 -8.58 89.03 73.69
C GLU A 442 -7.45 88.61 72.72
N THR A 443 -6.20 88.96 73.01
CA THR A 443 -5.06 88.79 72.08
C THR A 443 -4.52 87.36 71.96
N MET A 444 -4.75 86.48 72.94
CA MET A 444 -4.29 85.08 72.88
C MET A 444 -5.22 84.13 72.11
N LEU A 445 -6.49 84.51 71.87
CA LEU A 445 -7.43 83.64 71.16
C LEU A 445 -7.25 83.69 69.63
N HIS A 446 -6.89 84.85 69.07
CA HIS A 446 -6.72 85.02 67.62
C HIS A 446 -5.48 84.33 67.02
N SER A 447 -4.42 84.11 67.80
CA SER A 447 -3.21 83.43 67.30
C SER A 447 -3.46 81.94 67.02
N LEU A 448 -3.99 81.22 68.00
CA LEU A 448 -4.21 79.77 67.95
C LEU A 448 -5.21 79.34 66.86
N GLU A 449 -6.21 80.15 66.55
CA GLU A 449 -7.13 79.87 65.44
C GLU A 449 -6.48 80.03 64.05
N SER A 450 -5.50 80.93 63.92
CA SER A 450 -4.79 81.15 62.66
C SER A 450 -3.85 79.99 62.30
N GLU A 451 -3.10 79.47 63.27
CA GLU A 451 -2.17 78.36 63.08
C GLU A 451 -2.91 77.05 62.71
N LYS A 452 -4.05 76.80 63.38
CA LYS A 452 -4.88 75.61 63.11
C LYS A 452 -5.42 75.58 61.68
N ARG A 453 -5.79 76.73 61.10
CA ARG A 453 -6.21 76.83 59.69
C ARG A 453 -5.01 76.58 58.76
N LEU A 454 -3.88 77.25 59.00
CA LEU A 454 -2.67 77.10 58.18
C LEU A 454 -2.10 75.68 58.15
N LEU A 455 -2.19 74.92 59.25
CA LEU A 455 -1.80 73.50 59.29
C LEU A 455 -2.77 72.61 58.51
N SER A 456 -4.08 72.85 58.64
CA SER A 456 -5.10 72.07 57.92
C SER A 456 -4.95 72.21 56.40
N GLU A 457 -4.80 73.44 55.91
CA GLU A 457 -4.60 73.68 54.47
C GLU A 457 -3.26 73.12 53.93
N ARG A 458 -2.22 72.98 54.78
CA ARG A 458 -0.95 72.36 54.37
C ARG A 458 -1.14 70.87 54.13
N HIS A 459 -1.77 70.15 55.07
CA HIS A 459 -2.04 68.73 54.92
C HIS A 459 -3.02 68.43 53.77
N GLU A 460 -4.00 69.28 53.50
CA GLU A 460 -4.85 69.13 52.30
C GLU A 460 -4.05 69.30 51.00
N ARG A 461 -3.13 70.27 50.92
CA ARG A 461 -2.24 70.47 49.76
C ARG A 461 -1.22 69.34 49.61
N GLU A 462 -0.73 68.76 50.70
CA GLU A 462 0.15 67.59 50.70
C GLU A 462 -0.59 66.33 50.22
N LEU A 463 -1.83 66.10 50.70
CA LEU A 463 -2.69 65.01 50.23
C LEU A 463 -3.14 65.16 48.78
N ALA A 464 -3.34 66.40 48.30
CA ALA A 464 -3.60 66.66 46.87
C ALA A 464 -2.38 66.25 46.02
N ARG A 465 -1.18 66.76 46.35
CA ARG A 465 0.07 66.44 45.65
C ARG A 465 0.39 64.94 45.65
N ALA A 466 0.16 64.26 46.77
CA ALA A 466 0.34 62.81 46.86
C ALA A 466 -0.63 62.03 45.96
N ARG A 467 -1.86 62.51 45.78
CA ARG A 467 -2.84 61.91 44.85
C ARG A 467 -2.51 62.22 43.40
N GLU A 468 -2.00 63.42 43.11
CA GLU A 468 -1.55 63.83 41.77
C GLU A 468 -0.33 63.02 41.33
N ALA A 469 0.73 62.96 42.14
CA ALA A 469 1.91 62.13 41.86
C ALA A 469 1.54 60.65 41.69
N ALA A 470 0.70 60.09 42.57
CA ALA A 470 0.23 58.71 42.44
C ALA A 470 -0.80 58.50 41.29
N ALA A 471 -1.26 59.55 40.61
CA ALA A 471 -2.03 59.45 39.36
C ALA A 471 -1.11 59.57 38.14
N GLU A 472 -0.07 60.41 38.22
CA GLU A 472 0.99 60.53 37.21
C GLU A 472 1.82 59.25 37.10
N GLU A 473 2.22 58.63 38.21
CA GLU A 473 2.88 57.31 38.20
C GLU A 473 2.01 56.22 37.56
N ARG A 474 0.70 56.22 37.83
CA ARG A 474 -0.25 55.28 37.20
C ARG A 474 -0.37 55.51 35.70
N ARG A 475 -0.46 56.77 35.25
CA ARG A 475 -0.43 57.10 33.81
C ARG A 475 0.88 56.70 33.15
N ALA A 476 2.02 56.98 33.79
CA ALA A 476 3.34 56.58 33.27
C ALA A 476 3.51 55.05 33.19
N LEU A 477 2.91 54.28 34.10
CA LEU A 477 2.86 52.83 34.03
C LEU A 477 1.90 52.34 32.92
N GLU A 478 0.71 52.94 32.78
CA GLU A 478 -0.20 52.62 31.67
C GLU A 478 0.41 52.95 30.29
N GLU A 479 1.12 54.08 30.17
CA GLU A 479 1.81 54.50 28.94
C GLU A 479 2.99 53.60 28.62
N ARG A 480 3.78 53.17 29.62
CA ARG A 480 4.82 52.14 29.43
C ARG A 480 4.23 50.80 29.00
N HIS A 481 3.19 50.32 29.67
CA HIS A 481 2.53 49.07 29.29
C HIS A 481 1.92 49.13 27.90
N ARG A 482 1.33 50.27 27.49
CA ARG A 482 0.88 50.48 26.09
C ARG A 482 2.06 50.44 25.11
N ALA A 483 3.14 51.17 25.40
CA ALA A 483 4.34 51.17 24.56
C ALA A 483 4.98 49.77 24.44
N ASP A 484 5.01 48.98 25.52
CA ASP A 484 5.50 47.60 25.52
C ASP A 484 4.58 46.68 24.70
N THR A 485 3.25 46.82 24.80
CA THR A 485 2.31 46.05 23.96
C THR A 485 2.35 46.46 22.50
N ASP A 486 2.51 47.75 22.19
CA ASP A 486 2.62 48.24 20.82
C ASP A 486 3.95 47.81 20.20
N ALA A 487 5.04 47.80 20.98
CA ALA A 487 6.34 47.27 20.55
C ALA A 487 6.33 45.74 20.35
N ALA A 488 5.58 45.00 21.17
CA ALA A 488 5.34 43.57 20.94
C ALA A 488 4.54 43.33 19.65
N ALA A 489 3.40 44.01 19.49
CA ALA A 489 2.56 43.91 18.30
C ALA A 489 3.29 44.32 17.01
N LEU A 490 4.21 45.30 17.07
CA LEU A 490 5.09 45.66 15.95
C LEU A 490 6.09 44.54 15.61
N ARG A 491 6.68 43.86 16.61
CA ARG A 491 7.58 42.72 16.38
C ARG A 491 6.85 41.51 15.83
N ASP A 492 5.69 41.16 16.39
CA ASP A 492 4.87 40.05 15.90
C ASP A 492 4.43 40.28 14.45
N ARG A 493 4.11 41.54 14.11
CA ARG A 493 3.81 41.97 12.75
C ARG A 493 5.02 41.91 11.82
N GLN A 494 6.20 42.35 12.26
CA GLN A 494 7.44 42.25 11.49
C GLN A 494 7.81 40.78 11.22
N LEU A 495 7.74 39.91 12.22
CA LEU A 495 7.98 38.47 12.06
C LEU A 495 6.96 37.81 11.12
N ALA A 496 5.69 38.24 11.15
CA ALA A 496 4.67 37.79 10.21
C ALA A 496 4.92 38.29 8.77
N GLU A 497 5.34 39.55 8.62
CA GLU A 497 5.68 40.14 7.31
C GLU A 497 6.97 39.50 6.74
N GLU A 498 7.98 39.20 7.56
CA GLU A 498 9.19 38.43 7.17
C GLU A 498 8.85 36.99 6.77
N ALA A 499 8.05 36.27 7.57
CA ALA A 499 7.60 34.92 7.24
C ALA A 499 6.75 34.89 5.95
N HIS A 500 5.89 35.90 5.74
CA HIS A 500 5.13 36.04 4.51
C HIS A 500 6.06 36.33 3.30
N CYS A 501 7.07 37.18 3.45
CA CYS A 501 8.05 37.43 2.39
C CYS A 501 8.88 36.18 2.07
N ALA A 502 9.24 35.38 3.06
CA ALA A 502 9.94 34.11 2.87
C ALA A 502 9.06 33.08 2.13
N ALA A 503 7.78 32.96 2.50
CA ALA A 503 6.82 32.08 1.82
C ALA A 503 6.54 32.53 0.37
N GLU A 504 6.46 33.84 0.11
CA GLU A 504 6.40 34.35 -1.26
C GLU A 504 7.70 34.13 -2.04
N GLY A 505 8.87 34.25 -1.40
CA GLY A 505 10.17 33.95 -2.00
C GLY A 505 10.24 32.49 -2.45
N ALA A 506 9.87 31.56 -1.56
CA ALA A 506 9.81 30.13 -1.88
C ALA A 506 8.81 29.81 -3.01
N THR A 507 7.62 30.41 -2.99
CA THR A 507 6.62 30.18 -4.06
C THR A 507 6.95 30.90 -5.37
N ARG A 508 7.73 31.98 -5.37
CA ARG A 508 8.33 32.57 -6.59
C ARG A 508 9.41 31.65 -7.16
N ALA A 509 10.33 31.17 -6.33
CA ALA A 509 11.37 30.22 -6.75
C ALA A 509 10.77 28.93 -7.33
N LEU A 510 9.75 28.35 -6.68
CA LEU A 510 9.08 27.14 -7.17
C LEU A 510 8.35 27.38 -8.52
N ARG A 511 7.83 28.59 -8.77
CA ARG A 511 7.25 28.97 -10.07
C ARG A 511 8.33 29.10 -11.14
N GLN A 512 9.45 29.76 -10.83
CA GLN A 512 10.58 29.89 -11.75
C GLN A 512 11.16 28.52 -12.12
N GLU A 513 11.34 27.61 -11.15
CA GLU A 513 11.73 26.22 -11.41
C GLU A 513 10.77 25.48 -12.35
N LEU A 514 9.46 25.75 -12.26
CA LEU A 514 8.45 25.13 -13.13
C LEU A 514 8.43 25.77 -14.52
N GLU A 515 8.63 27.09 -14.62
CA GLU A 515 8.76 27.81 -15.89
C GLU A 515 10.04 27.37 -16.63
N GLU A 516 11.19 27.26 -15.94
CA GLU A 516 12.43 26.73 -16.49
C GLU A 516 12.28 25.28 -16.98
N LYS A 517 11.60 24.41 -16.23
CA LYS A 517 11.34 23.01 -16.67
C LYS A 517 10.40 22.97 -17.87
N MET A 518 9.42 23.86 -17.94
CA MET A 518 8.54 23.99 -19.11
C MET A 518 9.27 24.53 -20.35
N ASP A 519 10.21 25.47 -20.18
CA ASP A 519 11.02 26.00 -21.28
C ASP A 519 12.12 25.02 -21.73
N GLN A 520 12.68 24.21 -20.82
CA GLN A 520 13.52 23.06 -21.18
C GLN A 520 12.74 22.03 -22.02
N LEU A 521 11.51 21.69 -21.64
CA LEU A 521 10.64 20.80 -22.42
C LEU A 521 10.26 21.39 -23.78
N ARG A 522 10.02 22.71 -23.87
CA ARG A 522 9.81 23.42 -25.15
C ARG A 522 11.05 23.34 -26.04
N GLN A 523 12.24 23.62 -25.50
CA GLN A 523 13.50 23.53 -26.24
C GLN A 523 13.81 22.09 -26.71
N GLN A 524 13.46 21.07 -25.93
CA GLN A 524 13.53 19.67 -26.37
C GLN A 524 12.59 19.41 -27.54
N LEU A 525 11.30 19.77 -27.43
CA LEU A 525 10.34 19.60 -28.53
C LEU A 525 10.72 20.40 -29.79
N ASP A 526 11.30 21.59 -29.66
CA ASP A 526 11.74 22.41 -30.79
C ASP A 526 13.05 21.91 -31.42
N THR A 527 13.94 21.25 -30.65
CA THR A 527 15.09 20.54 -31.23
C THR A 527 14.70 19.22 -31.90
N GLU A 528 13.73 18.48 -31.37
CA GLU A 528 13.11 17.33 -32.08
C GLU A 528 12.43 17.77 -33.38
N ARG A 529 11.70 18.89 -33.38
CA ARG A 529 11.10 19.49 -34.59
C ARG A 529 12.16 19.91 -35.61
N ALA A 530 13.27 20.50 -35.17
CA ALA A 530 14.37 20.87 -36.06
C ALA A 530 15.01 19.62 -36.72
N GLN A 531 15.24 18.55 -35.95
CA GLN A 531 15.73 17.27 -36.48
C GLN A 531 14.76 16.64 -37.48
N LEU A 532 13.45 16.69 -37.21
CA LEU A 532 12.42 16.23 -38.15
C LEU A 532 12.35 17.10 -39.42
N GLN A 533 12.55 18.42 -39.32
CA GLN A 533 12.68 19.30 -40.49
C GLN A 533 13.94 19.00 -41.31
N GLU A 534 15.06 18.70 -40.64
CA GLU A 534 16.31 18.32 -41.30
C GLU A 534 16.16 16.98 -42.05
N GLN A 535 15.54 15.97 -41.43
CA GLN A 535 15.16 14.71 -42.08
C GLN A 535 14.23 14.92 -43.28
N ASN A 536 13.22 15.79 -43.16
CA ASN A 536 12.35 16.15 -44.28
C ASN A 536 13.13 16.83 -45.42
N SER A 537 14.10 17.71 -45.11
CA SER A 537 14.96 18.32 -46.13
C SER A 537 15.83 17.31 -46.89
N VAL A 538 16.27 16.24 -46.21
CA VAL A 538 16.97 15.11 -46.85
C VAL A 538 16.01 14.30 -47.73
N HIS A 539 14.75 14.12 -47.30
CA HIS A 539 13.72 13.48 -48.12
C HIS A 539 13.39 14.32 -49.38
N GLU A 540 13.24 15.64 -49.24
CA GLU A 540 13.06 16.56 -50.37
C GLU A 540 14.25 16.48 -51.35
N GLN A 541 15.49 16.51 -50.86
CA GLN A 541 16.69 16.33 -51.69
C GLN A 541 16.73 14.97 -52.41
N LEU A 542 16.25 13.89 -51.78
CA LEU A 542 16.14 12.58 -52.42
C LEU A 542 15.06 12.57 -53.51
N THR A 543 13.89 13.19 -53.27
CA THR A 543 12.86 13.33 -54.31
C THR A 543 13.30 14.23 -55.46
N ALA A 544 14.07 15.30 -55.21
CA ALA A 544 14.64 16.15 -56.25
C ALA A 544 15.66 15.39 -57.12
N LYS A 545 16.53 14.56 -56.50
CA LYS A 545 17.44 13.67 -57.24
C LYS A 545 16.66 12.65 -58.09
N LEU A 546 15.61 12.05 -57.54
CA LEU A 546 14.75 11.10 -58.26
C LEU A 546 13.98 11.76 -59.41
N GLN A 547 13.54 13.01 -59.25
CA GLN A 547 12.95 13.81 -60.34
C GLN A 547 13.98 14.13 -61.43
N SER A 548 15.22 14.48 -61.08
CA SER A 548 16.28 14.72 -62.07
C SER A 548 16.66 13.44 -62.85
N ALA A 549 16.65 12.27 -62.19
CA ALA A 549 16.83 10.98 -62.85
C ALA A 549 15.70 10.69 -63.84
N ASN A 550 14.43 10.93 -63.46
CA ASN A 550 13.28 10.76 -64.34
C ASN A 550 13.29 11.74 -65.54
N GLN A 551 13.83 12.94 -65.37
CA GLN A 551 14.03 13.90 -66.47
C GLN A 551 15.08 13.41 -67.46
N GLU A 552 16.20 12.85 -67.01
CA GLU A 552 17.21 12.27 -67.90
C GLU A 552 16.71 10.99 -68.58
N VAL A 553 15.89 10.17 -67.91
CA VAL A 553 15.18 9.04 -68.56
C VAL A 553 14.24 9.55 -69.67
N SER A 554 13.44 10.58 -69.40
CA SER A 554 12.55 11.18 -70.41
C SER A 554 13.31 11.72 -71.62
N ARG A 555 14.50 12.30 -71.38
CA ARG A 555 15.42 12.79 -72.42
C ARG A 555 16.04 11.65 -73.24
N LEU A 556 16.35 10.51 -72.61
CA LEU A 556 16.81 9.30 -73.30
C LEU A 556 15.68 8.69 -74.15
N GLU A 557 14.44 8.69 -73.67
CA GLU A 557 13.28 8.28 -74.48
C GLU A 557 13.05 9.19 -75.70
N GLU A 558 13.22 10.51 -75.58
CA GLU A 558 13.14 11.43 -76.73
C GLU A 558 14.26 11.16 -77.76
N LEU A 559 15.46 10.81 -77.29
CA LEU A 559 16.56 10.34 -78.14
C LEU A 559 16.20 9.05 -78.88
N VAL A 560 15.57 8.07 -78.21
CA VAL A 560 15.09 6.83 -78.85
C VAL A 560 14.01 7.15 -79.89
N ARG A 561 12.97 7.93 -79.53
CA ARG A 561 11.90 8.35 -80.47
C ARG A 561 12.43 9.13 -81.69
N SER A 562 13.58 9.79 -81.57
CA SER A 562 14.24 10.44 -82.71
C SER A 562 14.91 9.46 -83.69
N GLY A 563 15.31 8.27 -83.22
CA GLY A 563 15.88 7.20 -84.06
C GLY A 563 14.83 6.38 -84.82
N GLU A 564 13.59 6.33 -84.33
CA GLU A 564 12.51 5.48 -84.88
C GLU A 564 11.91 5.98 -86.20
N GLN A 565 12.30 7.16 -86.70
CA GLN A 565 11.79 7.72 -87.96
C GLN A 565 12.46 7.14 -89.23
N GLY A 566 13.33 6.14 -89.09
CA GLY A 566 14.00 5.45 -90.20
C GLY A 566 13.42 4.07 -90.52
N LEU A 567 13.15 3.82 -91.81
CA LEU A 567 12.83 2.52 -92.44
C LEU A 567 11.40 1.96 -92.28
N GLY A 568 10.50 2.39 -93.17
CA GLY A 568 9.18 1.79 -93.33
C GLY A 568 9.20 0.44 -94.08
N SER A 569 9.15 -0.67 -93.34
CA SER A 569 8.84 -2.02 -93.88
C SER A 569 8.08 -2.92 -92.88
N ALA A 570 7.45 -2.31 -91.86
CA ALA A 570 7.01 -3.01 -90.65
C ALA A 570 5.49 -3.19 -90.49
N THR A 571 4.67 -2.95 -91.52
CA THR A 571 3.19 -2.85 -91.38
C THR A 571 2.50 -4.11 -90.82
N SER A 572 3.00 -5.31 -91.11
CA SER A 572 2.51 -6.56 -90.49
C SER A 572 2.95 -6.70 -89.02
N HIS A 573 4.18 -6.30 -88.71
CA HIS A 573 4.71 -6.35 -87.34
C HIS A 573 4.04 -5.29 -86.44
N ILE A 574 3.71 -4.12 -86.98
CA ILE A 574 2.93 -3.06 -86.31
C ILE A 574 1.52 -3.53 -85.93
N ALA A 575 0.91 -4.47 -86.66
CA ALA A 575 -0.37 -5.06 -86.26
C ALA A 575 -0.20 -5.94 -85.01
N GLY A 576 0.74 -6.89 -85.02
CA GLY A 576 1.06 -7.71 -83.85
C GLY A 576 1.53 -6.89 -82.64
N LEU A 577 2.32 -5.84 -82.87
CA LEU A 577 2.77 -4.90 -81.84
C LEU A 577 1.64 -4.01 -81.31
N ARG A 578 0.56 -3.76 -82.07
CA ARG A 578 -0.65 -3.12 -81.55
C ARG A 578 -1.47 -4.08 -80.70
N ASP A 579 -1.62 -5.33 -81.12
CA ASP A 579 -2.32 -6.34 -80.31
C ASP A 579 -1.58 -6.63 -78.99
N THR A 580 -0.24 -6.61 -78.97
CA THR A 580 0.52 -6.67 -77.71
C THR A 580 0.47 -5.35 -76.95
N ALA A 581 0.53 -4.19 -77.60
CA ALA A 581 0.37 -2.90 -76.92
C ALA A 581 -1.01 -2.77 -76.25
N GLU A 582 -2.10 -3.20 -76.87
CA GLU A 582 -3.42 -3.18 -76.23
C GLU A 582 -3.55 -4.23 -75.11
N LYS A 583 -2.84 -5.36 -75.19
CA LYS A 583 -2.78 -6.33 -74.07
C LYS A 583 -2.01 -5.73 -72.90
N LEU A 584 -0.82 -5.20 -73.14
CA LEU A 584 -0.01 -4.47 -72.17
C LEU A 584 -0.76 -3.26 -71.60
N GLN A 585 -1.59 -2.57 -72.39
CA GLN A 585 -2.46 -1.48 -71.92
C GLN A 585 -3.53 -2.00 -70.95
N ARG A 586 -4.20 -3.12 -71.27
CA ARG A 586 -5.19 -3.77 -70.40
C ARG A 586 -4.55 -4.33 -69.13
N GLU A 587 -3.35 -4.88 -69.22
CA GLU A 587 -2.55 -5.37 -68.09
C GLU A 587 -2.05 -4.20 -67.22
N LEU A 588 -1.63 -3.09 -67.82
CA LEU A 588 -1.25 -1.85 -67.12
C LEU A 588 -2.45 -1.23 -66.40
N ASP A 589 -3.62 -1.18 -67.03
CA ASP A 589 -4.84 -0.65 -66.41
C ASP A 589 -5.40 -1.61 -65.33
N ALA A 590 -5.28 -2.93 -65.52
CA ALA A 590 -5.53 -3.91 -64.45
C ALA A 590 -4.59 -3.68 -63.26
N ALA A 591 -3.26 -3.63 -63.50
CA ALA A 591 -2.26 -3.35 -62.47
C ALA A 591 -2.46 -1.97 -61.80
N ARG A 592 -2.98 -0.97 -62.52
CA ARG A 592 -3.40 0.33 -61.93
C ARG A 592 -4.62 0.18 -61.03
N THR A 593 -5.61 -0.65 -61.38
CA THR A 593 -6.74 -0.93 -60.48
C THR A 593 -6.31 -1.75 -59.27
N GLU A 594 -5.39 -2.71 -59.41
CA GLU A 594 -4.80 -3.44 -58.28
C GLU A 594 -3.94 -2.55 -57.39
N LEU A 595 -3.17 -1.63 -57.98
CA LEU A 595 -2.43 -0.59 -57.24
C LEU A 595 -3.39 0.37 -56.52
N HIS A 596 -4.52 0.74 -57.13
CA HIS A 596 -5.53 1.58 -56.49
C HIS A 596 -6.23 0.84 -55.34
N ASN A 597 -6.62 -0.42 -55.56
CA ASN A 597 -7.26 -1.27 -54.55
C ASN A 597 -6.33 -1.57 -53.38
N SER A 598 -5.06 -1.92 -53.63
CA SER A 598 -4.06 -2.13 -52.57
C SER A 598 -3.72 -0.84 -51.83
N ARG A 599 -3.66 0.31 -52.51
CA ARG A 599 -3.48 1.62 -51.87
C ARG A 599 -4.72 2.04 -51.05
N ALA A 600 -5.92 1.65 -51.47
CA ALA A 600 -7.15 1.83 -50.70
C ALA A 600 -7.20 0.90 -49.48
N THR A 601 -6.84 -0.39 -49.59
CA THR A 601 -6.75 -1.27 -48.43
C THR A 601 -5.68 -0.79 -47.45
N ALA A 602 -4.50 -0.37 -47.94
CA ALA A 602 -3.46 0.27 -47.13
C ALA A 602 -3.98 1.51 -46.39
N ALA A 603 -4.76 2.38 -47.04
CA ALA A 603 -5.39 3.52 -46.37
C ALA A 603 -6.40 3.09 -45.28
N THR A 604 -7.19 2.03 -45.50
CA THR A 604 -8.09 1.50 -44.46
C THR A 604 -7.35 0.80 -43.31
N LEU A 605 -6.21 0.16 -43.59
CA LEU A 605 -5.36 -0.45 -42.57
C LEU A 605 -4.64 0.63 -41.75
N GLN A 606 -4.13 1.69 -42.40
CA GLN A 606 -3.57 2.86 -41.73
C GLN A 606 -4.61 3.52 -40.81
N LYS A 607 -5.85 3.72 -41.31
CA LYS A 607 -6.94 4.27 -40.49
C LYS A 607 -7.24 3.39 -39.27
N LYS A 608 -7.28 2.06 -39.42
CA LYS A 608 -7.45 1.12 -38.30
C LYS A 608 -6.28 1.15 -37.30
N ILE A 609 -5.04 1.28 -37.79
CA ILE A 609 -3.85 1.43 -36.96
C ILE A 609 -3.93 2.73 -36.13
N ASP A 610 -4.37 3.83 -36.74
CA ASP A 610 -4.47 5.11 -36.05
C ASP A 610 -5.69 5.18 -35.10
N GLU A 611 -6.80 4.52 -35.45
CA GLU A 611 -7.92 4.25 -34.53
C GLU A 611 -7.48 3.42 -33.32
N GLN A 612 -6.69 2.35 -33.53
CA GLN A 612 -6.12 1.55 -32.44
C GLN A 612 -5.13 2.36 -31.59
N LYS A 613 -4.27 3.21 -32.19
CA LYS A 613 -3.40 4.12 -31.43
C LYS A 613 -4.23 5.06 -30.55
N GLN A 614 -5.31 5.65 -31.06
CA GLN A 614 -6.20 6.50 -30.26
C GLN A 614 -6.89 5.73 -29.13
N GLU A 615 -7.35 4.50 -29.38
CA GLU A 615 -7.87 3.62 -28.32
C GLU A 615 -6.80 3.26 -27.27
N HIS A 616 -5.57 2.99 -27.67
CA HIS A 616 -4.49 2.71 -26.72
C HIS A 616 -4.07 3.96 -25.94
N GLN A 617 -3.99 5.13 -26.59
CA GLN A 617 -3.60 6.37 -25.94
C GLN A 617 -4.67 6.90 -24.97
N THR A 618 -5.95 6.72 -25.29
CA THR A 618 -7.06 6.97 -24.33
C THR A 618 -7.07 5.97 -23.17
N LYS A 619 -6.84 4.67 -23.42
CA LYS A 619 -6.67 3.68 -22.34
C LYS A 619 -5.47 4.01 -21.44
N VAL A 620 -4.34 4.46 -22.01
CA VAL A 620 -3.18 4.92 -21.24
C VAL A 620 -3.51 6.17 -20.42
N SER A 621 -4.20 7.17 -20.98
CA SER A 621 -4.56 8.37 -20.21
C SER A 621 -5.54 8.07 -19.08
N THR A 622 -6.56 7.22 -19.30
CA THR A 622 -7.46 6.79 -18.22
C THR A 622 -6.71 6.02 -17.12
N LEU A 623 -5.76 5.14 -17.46
CA LEU A 623 -4.93 4.43 -16.48
C LEU A 623 -3.94 5.35 -15.75
N GLN A 624 -3.48 6.43 -16.38
CA GLN A 624 -2.69 7.48 -15.72
C GLN A 624 -3.52 8.29 -14.73
N GLU A 625 -4.74 8.70 -15.12
CA GLU A 625 -5.67 9.42 -14.24
C GLU A 625 -6.12 8.55 -13.06
N ASP A 626 -6.45 7.27 -13.31
CA ASP A 626 -6.73 6.26 -12.28
C ASP A 626 -5.57 6.11 -11.28
N ARG A 627 -4.33 6.08 -11.78
CA ARG A 627 -3.12 5.93 -10.96
C ARG A 627 -2.83 7.20 -10.16
N LYS A 628 -3.11 8.37 -10.73
CA LYS A 628 -3.05 9.67 -10.05
C LYS A 628 -4.11 9.77 -8.95
N ILE A 629 -5.38 9.41 -9.22
CA ILE A 629 -6.44 9.37 -8.21
C ILE A 629 -6.07 8.43 -7.05
N LYS A 630 -5.52 7.25 -7.34
CA LYS A 630 -5.04 6.29 -6.33
C LYS A 630 -3.84 6.84 -5.53
N LEU A 631 -2.90 7.56 -6.17
CA LEU A 631 -1.81 8.25 -5.48
C LEU A 631 -2.35 9.36 -4.56
N GLU A 632 -3.22 10.23 -5.05
CA GLU A 632 -3.84 11.29 -4.25
C GLU A 632 -4.69 10.72 -3.09
N GLN A 633 -5.36 9.57 -3.29
CA GLN A 633 -6.05 8.86 -2.21
C GLN A 633 -5.04 8.39 -1.15
N VAL A 634 -3.94 7.72 -1.53
CA VAL A 634 -2.90 7.29 -0.59
C VAL A 634 -2.25 8.48 0.14
N THR A 635 -2.04 9.62 -0.53
CA THR A 635 -1.56 10.84 0.11
C THR A 635 -2.55 11.37 1.15
N ARG A 636 -3.84 11.52 0.81
CA ARG A 636 -4.89 11.94 1.76
C ARG A 636 -5.04 10.96 2.93
N ASP A 637 -4.94 9.67 2.66
CA ASP A 637 -4.97 8.60 3.65
C ASP A 637 -3.80 8.68 4.63
N LEU A 638 -2.62 9.10 4.16
CA LEU A 638 -1.45 9.35 4.98
C LEU A 638 -1.60 10.66 5.76
N GLU A 639 -2.00 11.76 5.11
CA GLU A 639 -2.28 13.04 5.76
C GLU A 639 -3.27 12.88 6.91
N GLN A 640 -4.41 12.21 6.70
CA GLN A 640 -5.40 11.94 7.76
C GLN A 640 -4.84 11.09 8.91
N LYS A 641 -4.01 10.07 8.62
CA LYS A 641 -3.37 9.24 9.65
C LYS A 641 -2.32 10.04 10.44
N TRP A 642 -1.56 10.90 9.78
CA TRP A 642 -0.59 11.80 10.42
C TRP A 642 -1.32 12.86 11.27
N GLU A 643 -2.37 13.50 10.76
CA GLU A 643 -3.22 14.41 11.53
C GLU A 643 -3.84 13.73 12.76
N ALA A 644 -4.42 12.54 12.62
CA ALA A 644 -5.00 11.79 13.73
C ALA A 644 -3.94 11.43 14.78
N THR A 645 -2.74 11.02 14.34
CA THR A 645 -1.60 10.74 15.23
C THR A 645 -1.09 12.00 15.92
N LEU A 646 -1.12 13.16 15.25
CA LEU A 646 -0.75 14.45 15.84
C LEU A 646 -1.80 14.90 16.86
N ARG A 647 -3.10 14.85 16.51
CA ARG A 647 -4.22 15.18 17.40
C ARG A 647 -4.16 14.34 18.67
N SER A 648 -4.06 13.01 18.55
CA SER A 648 -3.94 12.10 19.68
C SER A 648 -2.71 12.39 20.56
N LYS A 649 -1.54 12.72 19.96
CA LYS A 649 -0.36 13.14 20.73
C LYS A 649 -0.58 14.48 21.45
N CYS A 650 -1.18 15.47 20.79
CA CYS A 650 -1.47 16.77 21.39
C CYS A 650 -2.54 16.67 22.49
N GLU A 651 -3.53 15.79 22.33
CA GLU A 651 -4.54 15.48 23.35
C GLU A 651 -3.89 14.80 24.55
N ARG A 652 -3.09 13.75 24.34
CA ARG A 652 -2.38 13.08 25.44
C ARG A 652 -1.38 13.99 26.15
N LEU A 653 -0.71 14.90 25.44
CA LEU A 653 0.15 15.92 26.05
C LEU A 653 -0.63 16.96 26.87
N ARG A 654 -1.86 17.32 26.45
CA ARG A 654 -2.77 18.15 27.26
C ARG A 654 -3.24 17.40 28.50
N GLU A 655 -3.64 16.13 28.37
CA GLU A 655 -4.03 15.29 29.51
C GLU A 655 -2.87 15.10 30.51
N GLU A 656 -1.64 14.85 30.02
CA GLU A 656 -0.43 14.78 30.85
C GLU A 656 -0.14 16.11 31.56
N LEU A 657 -0.35 17.25 30.90
CA LEU A 657 -0.15 18.58 31.46
C LEU A 657 -1.24 18.96 32.48
N GLU A 658 -2.50 18.69 32.17
CA GLU A 658 -3.64 18.88 33.07
C GLU A 658 -3.55 17.98 34.30
N ALA A 659 -3.10 16.73 34.14
CA ALA A 659 -2.79 15.84 35.25
C ALA A 659 -1.66 16.39 36.13
N GLN A 660 -0.57 16.89 35.53
CA GLN A 660 0.54 17.53 36.27
C GLN A 660 0.09 18.80 37.00
N HIS A 661 -0.75 19.63 36.40
CA HIS A 661 -1.34 20.80 37.06
C HIS A 661 -2.33 20.42 38.16
N ALA A 662 -3.18 19.40 37.95
CA ALA A 662 -4.10 18.90 38.96
C ALA A 662 -3.36 18.28 40.16
N GLN A 663 -2.27 17.54 39.91
CA GLN A 663 -1.44 16.94 40.95
C GLN A 663 -0.65 18.01 41.72
N SER A 664 -0.03 18.97 41.03
CA SER A 664 0.64 20.13 41.64
C SER A 664 -0.33 20.99 42.47
N LYS A 665 -1.57 21.16 42.00
CA LYS A 665 -2.64 21.85 42.73
C LYS A 665 -3.08 21.07 43.97
N ARG A 666 -3.17 19.74 43.91
CA ARG A 666 -3.45 18.89 45.07
C ARG A 666 -2.35 19.01 46.12
N THR A 667 -1.09 18.81 45.75
CA THR A 667 0.03 18.90 46.71
C THR A 667 0.18 20.29 47.32
N ALA A 668 -0.02 21.36 46.55
CA ALA A 668 -0.03 22.72 47.07
C ALA A 668 -1.18 22.99 48.06
N LEU A 669 -2.40 22.49 47.79
CA LEU A 669 -3.53 22.57 48.73
C LEU A 669 -3.31 21.74 49.99
N GLU A 670 -2.69 20.57 49.85
CA GLU A 670 -2.40 19.64 50.94
C GLU A 670 -1.30 20.18 51.87
N GLN A 671 -0.25 20.80 51.30
CA GLN A 671 0.75 21.58 52.03
C GLN A 671 0.12 22.80 52.72
N LEU A 672 -0.76 23.55 52.03
CA LEU A 672 -1.46 24.69 52.63
C LEU A 672 -2.34 24.27 53.81
N SER A 673 -3.03 23.12 53.73
CA SER A 673 -3.77 22.55 54.86
C SER A 673 -2.84 22.23 56.00
N GLN A 674 -1.75 21.49 55.76
CA GLN A 674 -0.78 21.12 56.82
C GLN A 674 -0.20 22.34 57.53
N VAL A 675 0.12 23.43 56.81
CA VAL A 675 0.58 24.69 57.42
C VAL A 675 -0.53 25.33 58.25
N LYS A 676 -1.78 25.35 57.78
CA LYS A 676 -2.91 25.91 58.54
C LYS A 676 -3.28 25.06 59.77
N ASP A 677 -3.17 23.74 59.68
CA ASP A 677 -3.34 22.84 60.81
C ASP A 677 -2.23 23.02 61.86
N GLN A 678 -0.99 23.30 61.43
CA GLN A 678 0.13 23.67 62.31
C GLN A 678 -0.07 25.04 62.98
N GLU A 679 -0.53 26.06 62.25
CA GLU A 679 -0.90 27.36 62.81
C GLU A 679 -2.04 27.23 63.85
N LEU A 680 -3.07 26.42 63.53
CA LEU A 680 -4.19 26.15 64.44
C LEU A 680 -3.74 25.34 65.68
N ALA A 681 -2.79 24.42 65.54
CA ALA A 681 -2.17 23.75 66.68
C ALA A 681 -1.36 24.73 67.54
N ALA A 682 -0.44 25.50 66.95
CA ALA A 682 0.41 26.46 67.66
C ALA A 682 -0.39 27.55 68.40
N THR A 683 -1.50 28.02 67.81
CA THR A 683 -2.41 28.97 68.47
C THR A 683 -3.22 28.33 69.59
N ARG A 684 -3.75 27.10 69.42
CA ARG A 684 -4.41 26.34 70.51
C ARG A 684 -3.45 26.12 71.69
N ASP A 685 -2.23 25.69 71.41
CA ASP A 685 -1.13 25.55 72.36
C ASP A 685 -0.85 26.86 73.12
N GLY A 686 -0.75 27.98 72.40
CA GLY A 686 -0.54 29.31 72.98
C GLY A 686 -1.67 29.71 73.94
N TRP A 687 -2.92 29.48 73.55
CA TRP A 687 -4.09 29.73 74.41
C TRP A 687 -4.13 28.78 75.62
N GLN A 688 -3.78 27.50 75.46
CA GLN A 688 -3.70 26.54 76.57
C GLN A 688 -2.63 26.95 77.60
N ARG A 689 -1.43 27.36 77.15
CA ARG A 689 -0.41 27.93 78.03
C ARG A 689 -0.93 29.17 78.77
N LYS A 690 -1.64 30.06 78.08
CA LYS A 690 -2.21 31.27 78.71
C LYS A 690 -3.31 30.97 79.72
N ILE A 691 -4.12 29.94 79.50
CA ILE A 691 -5.11 29.43 80.46
C ILE A 691 -4.39 28.85 81.69
N GLN A 692 -3.31 28.09 81.48
CA GLN A 692 -2.50 27.52 82.57
C GLN A 692 -1.86 28.62 83.44
N ASP A 693 -1.23 29.65 82.83
CA ASP A 693 -0.68 30.81 83.54
C ASP A 693 -1.72 31.45 84.48
N LEU A 694 -2.94 31.67 83.98
CA LEU A 694 -4.03 32.29 84.73
C LEU A 694 -4.56 31.39 85.86
N LEU A 695 -4.55 30.06 85.67
CA LEU A 695 -4.91 29.10 86.71
C LEU A 695 -3.87 29.09 87.85
N ASP A 696 -2.58 29.20 87.54
CA ASP A 696 -1.51 29.19 88.55
C ASP A 696 -1.37 30.55 89.26
N GLN A 697 -1.62 31.66 88.55
CA GLN A 697 -1.84 32.97 89.19
C GLN A 697 -3.02 32.94 90.19
N ARG A 698 -4.15 32.31 89.82
CA ARG A 698 -5.29 32.14 90.72
C ARG A 698 -4.96 31.31 91.96
N LYS A 699 -4.13 30.27 91.85
CA LYS A 699 -3.67 29.45 93.00
C LYS A 699 -2.85 30.27 93.98
N SER A 700 -1.80 30.94 93.50
CA SER A 700 -0.88 31.72 94.35
C SER A 700 -1.58 32.88 95.08
N LEU A 701 -2.56 33.52 94.45
CA LEU A 701 -3.44 34.51 95.11
C LEU A 701 -4.34 33.87 96.20
N GLY A 702 -4.82 32.65 95.99
CA GLY A 702 -5.58 31.91 97.02
C GLY A 702 -4.75 31.60 98.27
N GLU A 703 -3.49 31.18 98.09
CA GLU A 703 -2.57 30.91 99.20
C GLU A 703 -2.22 32.17 100.02
N SER A 704 -2.12 33.34 99.37
CA SER A 704 -1.85 34.59 100.07
C SER A 704 -3.04 35.03 100.93
N LEU A 705 -4.26 34.82 100.44
CA LEU A 705 -5.50 35.13 101.18
C LEU A 705 -5.66 34.25 102.44
N GLN A 706 -5.35 32.95 102.35
CA GLN A 706 -5.39 32.05 103.51
C GLN A 706 -4.43 32.47 104.63
N LYS A 707 -3.22 32.92 104.27
CA LYS A 707 -2.22 33.42 105.24
C LYS A 707 -2.71 34.67 105.98
N ALA A 708 -3.48 35.55 105.33
CA ALA A 708 -4.07 36.72 105.99
C ALA A 708 -5.18 36.35 107.00
N ILE A 709 -6.03 35.38 106.67
CA ILE A 709 -7.14 34.93 107.54
C ILE A 709 -6.62 34.29 108.84
N ALA A 710 -5.51 33.55 108.79
CA ALA A 710 -4.86 32.98 109.97
C ALA A 710 -4.42 34.05 110.98
N ASN A 711 -3.76 35.12 110.50
CA ASN A 711 -3.26 36.21 111.36
C ASN A 711 -4.39 36.97 112.08
N ILE A 712 -5.53 37.20 111.41
CA ILE A 712 -6.71 37.86 112.00
C ILE A 712 -7.30 37.02 113.14
N SER A 713 -7.26 35.69 113.00
CA SER A 713 -7.81 34.76 114.00
C SER A 713 -7.01 34.77 115.31
N LEU A 714 -5.67 34.85 115.22
CA LEU A 714 -4.78 34.93 116.38
C LEU A 714 -4.95 36.23 117.20
N LEU A 715 -5.36 37.32 116.54
CA LEU A 715 -5.57 38.62 117.17
C LEU A 715 -6.85 38.65 118.03
N LYS A 716 -7.93 37.99 117.60
CA LYS A 716 -9.20 37.91 118.37
C LYS A 716 -9.00 37.26 119.74
N GLN A 717 -8.30 36.12 119.77
CA GLN A 717 -8.17 35.29 120.97
C GLN A 717 -7.47 36.00 122.15
N ASN A 718 -6.59 36.99 121.86
CA ASN A 718 -5.94 37.81 122.89
C ASN A 718 -6.88 38.85 123.53
N LEU A 719 -7.86 39.36 122.78
CA LEU A 719 -8.77 40.41 123.25
C LEU A 719 -9.87 39.86 124.16
N GLU A 720 -10.36 38.65 123.88
CA GLU A 720 -11.42 37.99 124.65
C GLU A 720 -10.98 37.68 126.09
N LEU A 721 -9.70 37.32 126.29
CA LEU A 721 -9.13 37.01 127.61
C LEU A 721 -9.06 38.22 128.57
N GLN A 722 -9.01 39.45 128.04
CA GLN A 722 -8.96 40.69 128.84
C GLN A 722 -10.36 41.21 129.24
N LEU A 723 -11.42 40.74 128.59
CA LEU A 723 -12.79 41.20 128.81
C LEU A 723 -13.48 40.50 129.98
N THR A 724 -13.13 39.23 130.24
CA THR A 724 -13.77 38.37 131.24
C THR A 724 -13.41 38.75 132.68
N GLN A 725 -12.14 39.07 132.95
CA GLN A 725 -11.55 39.28 134.30
C GLN A 725 -12.18 40.41 135.15
N SER A 726 -13.15 41.15 134.60
CA SER A 726 -13.90 42.20 135.29
C SER A 726 -15.41 42.05 135.26
N GLN A 727 -15.98 41.23 134.39
CA GLN A 727 -17.44 41.06 134.34
C GLN A 727 -17.96 40.52 135.70
N ASP A 728 -17.19 39.62 136.32
CA ASP A 728 -17.40 39.08 137.67
C ASP A 728 -17.43 40.15 138.78
N SER A 729 -16.75 41.29 138.58
CA SER A 729 -16.72 42.40 139.55
C SER A 729 -17.98 43.28 139.47
N LEU A 730 -18.57 43.42 138.29
CA LEU A 730 -19.74 44.26 138.05
C LEU A 730 -21.05 43.53 138.39
N GLN A 731 -21.14 42.23 138.05
CA GLN A 731 -22.33 41.41 138.23
C GLN A 731 -22.82 41.37 139.69
N ARG A 732 -21.89 41.31 140.66
CA ARG A 732 -22.22 41.24 142.10
C ARG A 732 -22.94 42.49 142.62
N LEU A 733 -22.67 43.65 142.03
CA LEU A 733 -23.33 44.91 142.38
C LEU A 733 -24.65 45.09 141.60
N GLN A 734 -24.74 44.53 140.39
CA GLN A 734 -25.94 44.62 139.54
C GLN A 734 -27.09 43.74 140.03
N ALA A 735 -26.81 42.59 140.63
CA ALA A 735 -27.84 41.66 141.13
C ALA A 735 -28.80 42.31 142.16
N GLN A 736 -28.29 43.18 143.04
CA GLN A 736 -29.11 43.85 144.06
C GLN A 736 -30.03 44.93 143.46
N TYR A 737 -29.58 45.62 142.40
CA TYR A 737 -30.41 46.60 141.66
C TYR A 737 -31.39 45.97 140.65
N GLY A 738 -31.31 44.65 140.41
CA GLY A 738 -32.24 43.93 139.51
C GLY A 738 -33.64 43.81 140.09
N LEU A 739 -33.73 43.25 141.30
CA LEU A 739 -34.99 42.91 141.99
C LEU A 739 -35.96 44.09 142.19
N GLU A 740 -35.46 45.31 142.39
CA GLU A 740 -36.31 46.52 142.50
C GLU A 740 -36.74 47.08 141.14
N ARG A 741 -35.92 46.85 140.10
CA ARG A 741 -36.24 47.23 138.70
C ARG A 741 -37.21 46.28 138.02
N GLU A 742 -37.29 45.03 138.46
CA GLU A 742 -38.23 44.04 137.90
C GLU A 742 -39.68 44.39 138.29
N ARG A 743 -39.95 44.57 139.58
CA ARG A 743 -41.29 44.97 140.10
C ARG A 743 -41.82 46.28 139.51
N THR A 744 -40.93 47.22 139.18
CA THR A 744 -41.32 48.50 138.55
C THR A 744 -41.45 48.40 137.02
N ARG A 745 -40.82 47.41 136.38
CA ARG A 745 -41.02 47.10 134.97
C ARG A 745 -42.34 46.40 134.69
N GLU A 746 -42.75 45.45 135.55
CA GLU A 746 -43.98 44.67 135.33
C GLU A 746 -45.21 45.58 135.19
N HIS A 747 -45.42 46.48 136.16
CA HIS A 747 -46.53 47.44 136.12
C HIS A 747 -46.49 48.44 134.94
N LEU A 748 -45.31 48.75 134.39
CA LEU A 748 -45.20 49.58 133.19
C LEU A 748 -45.43 48.76 131.91
N ALA A 749 -44.93 47.53 131.85
CA ALA A 749 -45.06 46.66 130.69
C ALA A 749 -46.52 46.23 130.45
N ASP A 750 -47.29 46.00 131.51
CA ASP A 750 -48.72 45.71 131.40
C ASP A 750 -49.49 46.91 130.81
N ALA A 751 -49.22 48.13 131.31
CA ALA A 751 -49.81 49.36 130.79
C ALA A 751 -49.38 49.68 129.35
N GLN A 752 -48.15 49.33 128.94
CA GLN A 752 -47.68 49.51 127.56
C GLN A 752 -48.38 48.58 126.57
N ARG A 753 -48.55 47.29 126.90
CA ARG A 753 -49.27 46.32 126.04
C ARG A 753 -50.69 46.78 125.71
N ASP A 754 -51.40 47.29 126.70
CA ASP A 754 -52.76 47.84 126.57
C ASP A 754 -52.88 49.01 125.57
N TYR A 755 -51.79 49.77 125.33
CA TYR A 755 -51.73 50.81 124.30
C TYR A 755 -51.20 50.27 122.97
N GLU A 756 -50.20 49.40 122.99
CA GLU A 756 -49.60 48.79 121.79
C GLU A 756 -50.65 47.99 120.99
N GLU A 757 -51.50 47.20 121.66
CA GLU A 757 -52.61 46.48 121.00
C GLU A 757 -53.61 47.42 120.32
N ARG A 758 -53.91 48.57 120.94
CA ARG A 758 -54.84 49.57 120.38
C ARG A 758 -54.26 50.29 119.18
N VAL A 759 -52.96 50.58 119.20
CA VAL A 759 -52.24 51.16 118.04
C VAL A 759 -52.18 50.13 116.90
N ALA A 760 -51.77 48.90 117.17
CA ALA A 760 -51.70 47.83 116.17
C ALA A 760 -53.07 47.57 115.50
N ALA A 761 -54.16 47.55 116.28
CA ALA A 761 -55.52 47.39 115.76
C ALA A 761 -56.00 48.56 114.87
N ILE A 762 -55.42 49.75 115.02
CA ILE A 762 -55.66 50.92 114.14
C ILE A 762 -54.77 50.83 112.90
N GLU A 763 -53.48 50.52 113.07
CA GLU A 763 -52.55 50.37 111.95
C GLU A 763 -52.98 49.29 110.95
N GLU A 764 -53.42 48.12 111.42
CA GLU A 764 -53.90 47.04 110.53
C GLU A 764 -55.14 47.45 109.72
N ARG A 765 -56.04 48.24 110.31
CA ARG A 765 -57.20 48.79 109.58
C ARG A 765 -56.76 49.78 108.49
N HIS A 766 -55.75 50.59 108.75
CA HIS A 766 -55.19 51.50 107.73
C HIS A 766 -54.37 50.76 106.67
N ARG A 767 -53.59 49.73 107.02
CA ARG A 767 -52.86 48.86 106.08
C ARG A 767 -53.84 48.15 105.13
N ALA A 768 -54.88 47.52 105.67
CA ALA A 768 -55.90 46.85 104.86
C ALA A 768 -56.64 47.81 103.92
N ALA A 769 -56.98 49.02 104.39
CA ALA A 769 -57.62 50.04 103.55
C ALA A 769 -56.69 50.55 102.42
N ALA A 770 -55.42 50.77 102.72
CA ALA A 770 -54.42 51.20 101.72
C ALA A 770 -54.18 50.11 100.66
N GLN A 771 -54.00 48.85 101.08
CA GLN A 771 -53.83 47.71 100.18
C GLN A 771 -55.05 47.51 99.26
N ALA A 772 -56.27 47.65 99.79
CA ALA A 772 -57.49 47.58 98.99
C ALA A 772 -57.59 48.68 97.93
N ALA A 773 -57.23 49.92 98.28
CA ALA A 773 -57.20 51.05 97.35
C ALA A 773 -56.13 50.88 96.26
N GLU A 774 -54.93 50.42 96.63
CA GLU A 774 -53.85 50.15 95.69
C GLU A 774 -54.19 48.99 94.73
N ALA A 775 -54.75 47.90 95.24
CA ALA A 775 -55.22 46.78 94.40
C ALA A 775 -56.31 47.23 93.41
N GLN A 776 -57.21 48.15 93.80
CA GLN A 776 -58.21 48.71 92.89
C GLN A 776 -57.59 49.65 91.84
N ARG A 777 -56.55 50.41 92.18
CA ARG A 777 -55.79 51.24 91.23
C ARG A 777 -55.03 50.38 90.21
N LEU A 778 -54.33 49.34 90.67
CA LEU A 778 -53.57 48.42 89.82
C LEU A 778 -54.46 47.71 88.78
N ARG A 779 -55.65 47.22 89.20
CA ARG A 779 -56.64 46.63 88.28
C ARG A 779 -57.08 47.63 87.19
N LYS A 780 -57.41 48.87 87.58
CA LYS A 780 -57.81 49.92 86.61
C LYS A 780 -56.70 50.28 85.62
N ASN A 781 -55.44 50.34 86.06
CA ASN A 781 -54.31 50.56 85.15
C ASN A 781 -54.16 49.39 84.16
N SER A 782 -54.16 48.14 84.66
CA SER A 782 -54.07 46.94 83.81
C SER A 782 -55.21 46.86 82.79
N GLU A 783 -56.45 47.16 83.18
CA GLU A 783 -57.59 47.22 82.24
C GLU A 783 -57.45 48.31 81.17
N LEU A 784 -56.78 49.44 81.47
CA LEU A 784 -56.53 50.50 80.49
C LEU A 784 -55.35 50.17 79.58
N GLU A 785 -54.30 49.56 80.12
CA GLU A 785 -53.13 49.08 79.39
C GLU A 785 -53.51 47.98 78.39
N GLU A 786 -54.35 47.01 78.78
CA GLU A 786 -54.90 46.01 77.85
C GLU A 786 -55.72 46.65 76.72
N ARG A 787 -56.57 47.64 77.02
CA ARG A 787 -57.41 48.30 76.00
C ARG A 787 -56.56 49.11 75.02
N LEU A 788 -55.55 49.83 75.51
CA LEU A 788 -54.58 50.55 74.68
C LEU A 788 -53.67 49.59 73.89
N GLY A 789 -53.36 48.41 74.42
CA GLY A 789 -52.68 47.32 73.72
C GLY A 789 -53.49 46.85 72.52
N ARG A 790 -54.71 46.36 72.76
CA ARG A 790 -55.63 45.87 71.72
C ARG A 790 -55.87 46.90 70.63
N GLN A 791 -56.16 48.16 70.99
CA GLN A 791 -56.36 49.24 70.01
C GLN A 791 -55.12 49.52 69.14
N ARG A 792 -53.89 49.37 69.68
CA ARG A 792 -52.66 49.50 68.90
C ARG A 792 -52.43 48.30 67.98
N GLU A 793 -52.72 47.09 68.46
CA GLU A 793 -52.59 45.85 67.69
C GLU A 793 -53.60 45.81 66.54
N GLU A 794 -54.85 46.19 66.79
CA GLU A 794 -55.92 46.33 65.78
C GLU A 794 -55.55 47.36 64.71
N ALA A 795 -55.06 48.55 65.11
CA ALA A 795 -54.64 49.58 64.17
C ALA A 795 -53.41 49.16 63.34
N LEU A 796 -52.43 48.47 63.94
CA LEU A 796 -51.28 47.91 63.23
C LEU A 796 -51.67 46.76 62.30
N ALA A 797 -52.66 45.94 62.66
CA ALA A 797 -53.20 44.90 61.80
C ALA A 797 -53.93 45.48 60.58
N ALA A 798 -54.80 46.48 60.79
CA ALA A 798 -55.49 47.19 59.71
C ALA A 798 -54.48 47.82 58.71
N LEU A 799 -53.51 48.59 59.23
CA LEU A 799 -52.49 49.24 58.39
C LEU A 799 -51.63 48.22 57.62
N ARG A 800 -51.33 47.05 58.20
CA ARG A 800 -50.62 45.95 57.50
C ARG A 800 -51.46 45.33 56.38
N ILE A 801 -52.78 45.22 56.56
CA ILE A 801 -53.70 44.69 55.53
C ILE A 801 -53.87 45.69 54.39
N GLU A 802 -54.04 46.98 54.69
CA GLU A 802 -54.10 48.05 53.70
C GLU A 802 -52.78 48.16 52.90
N HIS A 803 -51.63 48.19 53.60
CA HIS A 803 -50.33 48.22 52.93
C HIS A 803 -50.05 46.92 52.14
N GLY A 804 -50.47 45.76 52.65
CA GLY A 804 -50.33 44.47 51.97
C GLY A 804 -51.14 44.40 50.68
N THR A 805 -52.40 44.85 50.70
CA THR A 805 -53.27 44.90 49.51
C THR A 805 -52.86 45.98 48.52
N ALA A 806 -52.37 47.14 48.98
CA ALA A 806 -51.78 48.16 48.12
C ALA A 806 -50.51 47.65 47.41
N VAL A 807 -49.62 46.95 48.12
CA VAL A 807 -48.42 46.35 47.52
C VAL A 807 -48.79 45.21 46.56
N ALA A 808 -49.70 44.30 46.94
CA ALA A 808 -50.15 43.23 46.06
C ALA A 808 -50.73 43.78 44.74
N THR A 809 -51.64 44.74 44.80
CA THR A 809 -52.25 45.33 43.59
C THR A 809 -51.30 46.19 42.74
N LEU A 810 -50.14 46.62 43.28
CA LEU A 810 -49.06 47.24 42.51
C LEU A 810 -48.12 46.19 41.90
N LEU A 811 -47.83 45.11 42.62
CA LEU A 811 -47.07 43.97 42.10
C LEU A 811 -47.83 43.27 40.97
N ASP A 812 -49.14 43.01 41.13
CA ASP A 812 -49.98 42.39 40.10
C ASP A 812 -50.06 43.25 38.82
N ARG A 813 -50.15 44.58 38.97
CA ARG A 813 -50.13 45.52 37.83
C ARG A 813 -48.78 45.52 37.12
N THR A 814 -47.69 45.74 37.85
CA THR A 814 -46.34 45.79 37.25
C THR A 814 -45.91 44.43 36.68
N HIS A 815 -46.34 43.31 37.29
CA HIS A 815 -46.15 41.97 36.73
C HIS A 815 -47.02 41.74 35.49
N GLY A 816 -48.25 42.24 35.46
CA GLY A 816 -49.13 42.23 34.28
C GLY A 816 -48.56 43.03 33.11
N GLU A 817 -48.03 44.22 33.39
CA GLU A 817 -47.36 45.07 32.38
C GLU A 817 -46.08 44.42 31.87
N LEU A 818 -45.18 43.97 32.75
CA LEU A 818 -43.94 43.29 32.38
C LEU A 818 -44.18 41.95 31.67
N SER A 819 -45.23 41.20 32.01
CA SER A 819 -45.59 39.96 31.29
C SER A 819 -46.16 40.27 29.91
N ALA A 820 -47.06 41.26 29.78
CA ALA A 820 -47.56 41.72 28.48
C ALA A 820 -46.45 42.28 27.58
N GLU A 821 -45.46 43.00 28.11
CA GLU A 821 -44.27 43.42 27.35
C GLU A 821 -43.39 42.24 26.95
N ARG A 822 -43.14 41.30 27.86
CA ARG A 822 -42.43 40.05 27.53
C ARG A 822 -43.17 39.24 26.46
N GLU A 823 -44.50 39.31 26.39
CA GLU A 823 -45.29 38.68 25.34
C GLU A 823 -45.20 39.41 24.03
N ARG A 824 -45.35 40.73 23.99
CA ARG A 824 -45.11 41.53 22.78
C ARG A 824 -43.70 41.31 22.21
N TRP A 825 -42.68 41.19 23.07
CA TRP A 825 -41.32 40.87 22.64
C TRP A 825 -41.14 39.40 22.21
N ARG A 826 -41.72 38.43 22.91
CA ARG A 826 -41.74 37.01 22.50
C ARG A 826 -42.41 36.85 21.14
N GLU A 827 -43.62 37.37 20.97
CA GLU A 827 -44.35 37.36 19.71
C GLU A 827 -43.60 38.09 18.60
N LYS A 828 -42.99 39.25 18.88
CA LYS A 828 -42.20 39.98 17.87
C LYS A 828 -40.99 39.15 17.42
N LYS A 829 -40.23 38.57 18.35
CA LYS A 829 -39.10 37.68 18.01
C LYS A 829 -39.57 36.39 17.34
N GLN A 830 -40.72 35.85 17.71
CA GLN A 830 -41.32 34.70 17.05
C GLN A 830 -41.74 35.04 15.62
N ARG A 831 -42.40 36.18 15.37
CA ARG A 831 -42.74 36.66 14.02
C ARG A 831 -41.50 36.95 13.17
N GLU A 832 -40.43 37.51 13.76
CA GLU A 832 -39.14 37.70 13.09
C GLU A 832 -38.50 36.34 12.72
N LEU A 833 -38.54 35.35 13.62
CA LEU A 833 -38.03 33.99 13.35
C LEU A 833 -38.90 33.23 12.35
N GLU A 834 -40.23 33.42 12.37
CA GLU A 834 -41.17 32.81 11.42
C GLU A 834 -41.03 33.45 10.04
N ALA A 835 -40.85 34.77 9.94
CA ALA A 835 -40.49 35.45 8.69
C ALA A 835 -39.17 34.93 8.13
N LEU A 836 -38.10 34.87 8.93
CA LEU A 836 -36.81 34.33 8.50
C LEU A 836 -36.89 32.84 8.11
N ARG A 837 -37.69 32.03 8.81
CA ARG A 837 -37.97 30.63 8.41
C ARG A 837 -38.72 30.56 7.08
N VAL A 838 -39.71 31.42 6.86
CA VAL A 838 -40.46 31.50 5.60
C VAL A 838 -39.55 31.95 4.46
N GLU A 839 -38.80 33.04 4.61
CA GLU A 839 -37.82 33.51 3.62
C GLU A 839 -36.76 32.46 3.30
N LEU A 840 -36.17 31.82 4.32
CA LEU A 840 -35.19 30.75 4.12
C LEU A 840 -35.83 29.54 3.42
N SER A 841 -37.08 29.17 3.76
CA SER A 841 -37.80 28.09 3.10
C SER A 841 -38.15 28.44 1.64
N GLN A 842 -38.51 29.69 1.34
CA GLN A 842 -38.74 30.17 -0.02
C GLN A 842 -37.45 30.18 -0.84
N GLN A 843 -36.32 30.56 -0.24
CA GLN A 843 -35.01 30.47 -0.89
C GLN A 843 -34.61 29.01 -1.19
N HIS A 844 -34.90 28.08 -0.28
CA HIS A 844 -34.68 26.64 -0.49
C HIS A 844 -35.64 26.04 -1.52
N VAL A 845 -36.93 26.39 -1.50
CA VAL A 845 -37.89 25.95 -2.53
C VAL A 845 -37.46 26.51 -3.89
N ALA A 846 -37.19 27.81 -4.00
CA ALA A 846 -36.75 28.42 -5.24
C ALA A 846 -35.38 27.90 -5.73
N SER A 847 -34.48 27.46 -4.84
CA SER A 847 -33.20 26.83 -5.25
C SER A 847 -33.40 25.38 -5.68
N MET A 848 -34.27 24.62 -5.00
CA MET A 848 -34.67 23.27 -5.39
C MET A 848 -35.51 23.25 -6.68
N GLU A 849 -36.31 24.27 -6.95
CA GLU A 849 -37.03 24.46 -8.22
C GLU A 849 -36.06 24.83 -9.36
N ARG A 850 -35.08 25.70 -9.12
CA ARG A 850 -34.00 26.00 -10.08
C ARG A 850 -33.14 24.77 -10.35
N ALA A 851 -32.74 24.02 -9.32
CA ALA A 851 -32.02 22.77 -9.47
C ALA A 851 -32.87 21.71 -10.18
N GLY A 852 -34.15 21.56 -9.81
CA GLY A 852 -35.08 20.60 -10.39
C GLY A 852 -35.42 20.91 -11.85
N SER A 853 -35.62 22.17 -12.21
CA SER A 853 -35.82 22.59 -13.60
C SER A 853 -34.55 22.40 -14.44
N ALA A 854 -33.36 22.69 -13.91
CA ALA A 854 -32.10 22.39 -14.58
C ALA A 854 -31.90 20.87 -14.78
N HIS A 855 -32.20 20.04 -13.77
CA HIS A 855 -32.17 18.57 -13.91
C HIS A 855 -33.24 18.07 -14.88
N GLN A 856 -34.43 18.67 -14.94
CA GLN A 856 -35.46 18.32 -15.93
C GLN A 856 -35.03 18.70 -17.36
N GLN A 857 -34.36 19.84 -17.55
CA GLN A 857 -33.78 20.25 -18.84
C GLN A 857 -32.64 19.32 -19.25
N GLN A 858 -31.75 18.96 -18.33
CA GLN A 858 -30.68 17.97 -18.56
C GLN A 858 -31.24 16.58 -18.88
N LEU A 859 -32.25 16.11 -18.14
CA LEU A 859 -32.92 14.84 -18.42
C LEU A 859 -33.69 14.88 -19.74
N ALA A 860 -34.25 16.03 -20.15
CA ALA A 860 -34.88 16.19 -21.45
C ALA A 860 -33.84 16.18 -22.59
N ALA A 861 -32.69 16.85 -22.42
CA ALA A 861 -31.57 16.82 -23.36
C ALA A 861 -31.01 15.40 -23.50
N ILE A 862 -30.67 14.73 -22.40
CA ILE A 862 -30.16 13.35 -22.38
C ILE A 862 -31.19 12.37 -22.98
N ARG A 863 -32.50 12.57 -22.75
CA ARG A 863 -33.56 11.78 -23.42
C ARG A 863 -33.60 12.04 -24.92
N LEU A 864 -33.45 13.28 -25.37
CA LEU A 864 -33.44 13.64 -26.79
C LEU A 864 -32.18 13.08 -27.48
N GLU A 865 -31.01 13.19 -26.86
CA GLU A 865 -29.75 12.58 -27.31
C GLU A 865 -29.86 11.05 -27.34
N LEU A 866 -30.52 10.44 -26.35
CA LEU A 866 -30.78 8.99 -26.34
C LEU A 866 -31.75 8.56 -27.45
N GLU A 867 -32.79 9.34 -27.75
CA GLU A 867 -33.69 9.08 -28.89
C GLU A 867 -32.97 9.29 -30.23
N GLN A 868 -32.08 10.28 -30.35
CA GLN A 868 -31.21 10.48 -31.52
C GLN A 868 -30.21 9.33 -31.68
N ALA A 869 -29.61 8.86 -30.58
CA ALA A 869 -28.72 7.69 -30.59
C ALA A 869 -29.48 6.40 -30.94
N ARG A 870 -30.70 6.21 -30.44
CA ARG A 870 -31.58 5.08 -30.76
C ARG A 870 -32.03 5.08 -32.21
N THR A 871 -32.40 6.24 -32.77
CA THR A 871 -32.79 6.35 -34.18
C THR A 871 -31.58 6.16 -35.10
N ALA A 872 -30.41 6.73 -34.76
CA ALA A 872 -29.15 6.46 -35.47
C ALA A 872 -28.69 4.99 -35.35
N ALA A 873 -28.93 4.33 -34.22
CA ALA A 873 -28.66 2.90 -34.04
C ALA A 873 -29.59 2.05 -34.92
N ARG A 874 -30.90 2.30 -34.91
CA ARG A 874 -31.89 1.61 -35.76
C ARG A 874 -31.56 1.75 -37.24
N LEU A 875 -31.21 2.95 -37.72
CA LEU A 875 -30.81 3.16 -39.11
C LEU A 875 -29.56 2.33 -39.47
N LYS A 876 -28.55 2.28 -38.59
CA LYS A 876 -27.37 1.42 -38.77
C LYS A 876 -27.70 -0.07 -38.68
N GLU A 877 -28.68 -0.48 -37.88
CA GLU A 877 -29.18 -1.85 -37.82
C GLU A 877 -29.95 -2.24 -39.09
N GLU A 878 -30.78 -1.35 -39.65
CA GLU A 878 -31.42 -1.54 -40.96
C GLU A 878 -30.40 -1.62 -42.11
N GLU A 879 -29.37 -0.76 -42.11
CA GLU A 879 -28.27 -0.82 -43.08
C GLU A 879 -27.48 -2.13 -42.97
N ARG A 880 -27.17 -2.57 -41.74
CA ARG A 880 -26.54 -3.87 -41.47
C ARG A 880 -27.44 -5.04 -41.87
N ALA A 881 -28.74 -4.95 -41.66
CA ALA A 881 -29.70 -5.96 -42.10
C ALA A 881 -29.76 -6.06 -43.63
N ARG A 882 -29.90 -4.92 -44.33
CA ARG A 882 -29.85 -4.83 -45.81
C ARG A 882 -28.50 -5.28 -46.38
N LEU A 883 -27.39 -5.15 -45.63
CA LEU A 883 -26.09 -5.68 -46.02
C LEU A 883 -26.01 -7.20 -45.80
N ALA A 884 -26.46 -7.70 -44.65
CA ALA A 884 -26.52 -9.13 -44.34
C ALA A 884 -27.48 -9.90 -45.27
N GLU A 885 -28.57 -9.27 -45.71
CA GLU A 885 -29.50 -9.80 -46.71
C GLU A 885 -28.85 -9.92 -48.09
N ARG A 886 -28.15 -8.88 -48.57
CA ARG A 886 -27.36 -8.95 -49.81
C ARG A 886 -26.24 -9.99 -49.75
N LEU A 887 -25.54 -10.09 -48.63
CA LEU A 887 -24.50 -11.11 -48.42
C LEU A 887 -25.09 -12.53 -48.34
N ARG A 888 -26.32 -12.71 -47.84
CA ARG A 888 -27.05 -13.99 -47.91
C ARG A 888 -27.49 -14.32 -49.34
N ASP A 889 -27.95 -13.34 -50.11
CA ASP A 889 -28.29 -13.53 -51.53
C ASP A 889 -27.06 -13.85 -52.38
N GLU A 890 -25.91 -13.25 -52.08
CA GLU A 890 -24.62 -13.55 -52.71
C GLU A 890 -24.11 -14.94 -52.29
N GLY A 891 -24.21 -15.29 -51.00
CA GLY A 891 -23.97 -16.64 -50.48
C GLY A 891 -24.83 -17.69 -51.20
N GLN A 892 -26.14 -17.49 -51.29
CA GLN A 892 -27.05 -18.41 -52.00
C GLN A 892 -26.75 -18.50 -53.51
N LYS A 893 -26.24 -17.45 -54.16
CA LYS A 893 -25.78 -17.52 -55.55
C LYS A 893 -24.51 -18.35 -55.66
N GLN A 894 -23.57 -18.18 -54.74
CA GLN A 894 -22.34 -18.98 -54.66
C GLN A 894 -22.63 -20.46 -54.33
N GLU A 895 -23.53 -20.75 -53.38
CA GLU A 895 -24.00 -22.11 -53.07
C GLU A 895 -24.64 -22.79 -54.29
N ARG A 896 -25.46 -22.07 -55.07
CA ARG A 896 -26.06 -22.60 -56.31
C ARG A 896 -25.01 -22.84 -57.41
N LEU A 897 -24.01 -21.97 -57.53
CA LEU A 897 -22.89 -22.16 -58.45
C LEU A 897 -21.99 -23.32 -58.02
N LEU A 898 -21.71 -23.47 -56.72
CA LEU A 898 -20.98 -24.60 -56.17
C LEU A 898 -21.74 -25.91 -56.41
N ALA A 899 -23.04 -25.97 -56.13
CA ALA A 899 -23.86 -27.16 -56.40
C ALA A 899 -23.91 -27.51 -57.91
N GLN A 900 -23.88 -26.52 -58.81
CA GLN A 900 -23.76 -26.75 -60.26
C GLN A 900 -22.39 -27.30 -60.64
N LEU A 901 -21.30 -26.75 -60.08
CA LEU A 901 -19.93 -27.23 -60.30
C LEU A 901 -19.70 -28.62 -59.68
N GLU A 902 -20.30 -28.93 -58.53
CA GLU A 902 -20.28 -30.25 -57.89
C GLU A 902 -21.05 -31.28 -58.72
N ALA A 903 -22.20 -30.92 -59.28
CA ALA A 903 -22.94 -31.77 -60.21
C ALA A 903 -22.17 -32.00 -61.51
N GLU A 904 -21.46 -31.00 -62.05
CA GLU A 904 -20.59 -31.16 -63.21
C GLU A 904 -19.34 -31.99 -62.89
N VAL A 905 -18.70 -31.82 -61.74
CA VAL A 905 -17.61 -32.67 -61.27
C VAL A 905 -18.08 -34.11 -61.05
N ALA A 906 -19.29 -34.32 -60.53
CA ALA A 906 -19.89 -35.65 -60.40
C ALA A 906 -20.16 -36.28 -61.78
N ARG A 907 -20.68 -35.50 -62.75
CA ARG A 907 -20.85 -35.94 -64.14
C ARG A 907 -19.53 -36.34 -64.77
N LEU A 908 -18.52 -35.46 -64.72
CA LEU A 908 -17.18 -35.71 -65.27
C LEU A 908 -16.48 -36.89 -64.61
N ARG A 909 -16.66 -37.10 -63.29
CA ARG A 909 -16.19 -38.32 -62.60
C ARG A 909 -16.92 -39.57 -63.08
N GLY A 910 -18.21 -39.49 -63.39
CA GLY A 910 -18.99 -40.56 -64.01
C GLY A 910 -18.50 -40.88 -65.43
N ASP A 911 -18.28 -39.85 -66.25
CA ASP A 911 -17.77 -39.95 -67.62
C ASP A 911 -16.37 -40.60 -67.62
N ILE A 912 -15.44 -40.11 -66.76
CA ILE A 912 -14.12 -40.71 -66.53
C ILE A 912 -14.25 -42.17 -66.08
N ALA A 913 -15.15 -42.47 -65.13
CA ALA A 913 -15.36 -43.84 -64.65
C ALA A 913 -16.00 -44.76 -65.69
N SER A 914 -16.66 -44.25 -66.75
CA SER A 914 -17.05 -45.06 -67.91
C SER A 914 -15.85 -45.34 -68.80
N ILE A 915 -15.13 -44.28 -69.19
CA ILE A 915 -13.95 -44.35 -70.07
C ILE A 915 -12.86 -45.24 -69.46
N SER A 916 -12.62 -45.19 -68.15
CA SER A 916 -11.69 -46.11 -67.46
C SER A 916 -12.13 -47.57 -67.56
N ARG A 917 -13.42 -47.90 -67.39
CA ARG A 917 -13.94 -49.27 -67.55
C ARG A 917 -13.87 -49.73 -69.01
N GLU A 918 -14.15 -48.86 -69.97
CA GLU A 918 -13.98 -49.14 -71.40
C GLU A 918 -12.50 -49.37 -71.75
N LEU A 919 -11.57 -48.60 -71.17
CA LEU A 919 -10.13 -48.77 -71.33
C LEU A 919 -9.62 -50.07 -70.65
N GLU A 920 -10.16 -50.43 -69.49
CA GLU A 920 -9.86 -51.70 -68.81
C GLU A 920 -10.35 -52.90 -69.63
N LEU A 921 -11.57 -52.86 -70.16
CA LEU A 921 -12.12 -53.89 -71.05
C LEU A 921 -11.29 -54.01 -72.33
N LYS A 922 -10.91 -52.89 -72.96
CA LYS A 922 -10.02 -52.90 -74.13
C LYS A 922 -8.60 -53.37 -73.78
N GLY A 923 -8.11 -53.09 -72.58
CA GLY A 923 -6.86 -53.64 -72.06
C GLY A 923 -6.92 -55.16 -71.90
N GLN A 924 -8.04 -55.69 -71.39
CA GLN A 924 -8.29 -57.13 -71.27
C GLN A 924 -8.42 -57.80 -72.66
N GLU A 925 -9.11 -57.19 -73.62
CA GLU A 925 -9.15 -57.66 -75.01
C GLU A 925 -7.74 -57.72 -75.63
N VAL A 926 -6.95 -56.65 -75.50
CA VAL A 926 -5.57 -56.60 -76.01
C VAL A 926 -4.67 -57.65 -75.33
N LEU A 927 -4.86 -57.90 -74.03
CA LEU A 927 -4.16 -58.98 -73.33
C LEU A 927 -4.61 -60.38 -73.79
N LYS A 928 -5.91 -60.60 -74.06
CA LYS A 928 -6.42 -61.86 -74.62
C LYS A 928 -5.80 -62.12 -75.99
N ILE A 929 -5.90 -61.17 -76.92
CA ILE A 929 -5.32 -61.23 -78.26
C ILE A 929 -3.80 -61.46 -78.18
N ARG A 930 -3.09 -60.77 -77.28
CA ARG A 930 -1.65 -60.96 -77.06
C ARG A 930 -1.31 -62.34 -76.51
N SER A 931 -2.17 -62.95 -75.69
CA SER A 931 -1.96 -64.32 -75.20
C SER A 931 -2.19 -65.36 -76.32
N GLU A 932 -3.25 -65.19 -77.11
CA GLU A 932 -3.62 -66.09 -78.20
C GLU A 932 -2.59 -66.07 -79.34
N THR A 933 -2.14 -64.88 -79.74
CA THR A 933 -1.10 -64.72 -80.77
C THR A 933 0.25 -65.29 -80.32
N ASN A 934 0.68 -65.05 -79.07
CA ASN A 934 1.89 -65.71 -78.53
C ASN A 934 1.77 -67.24 -78.52
N GLN A 935 0.57 -67.78 -78.26
CA GLN A 935 0.35 -69.23 -78.29
C GLN A 935 0.32 -69.79 -79.73
N GLN A 936 -0.21 -69.04 -80.71
CA GLN A 936 -0.12 -69.38 -82.13
C GLN A 936 1.33 -69.37 -82.63
N ILE A 937 2.12 -68.34 -82.26
CA ILE A 937 3.56 -68.25 -82.59
C ILE A 937 4.29 -69.50 -82.07
N ARG A 938 4.11 -69.86 -80.79
CA ARG A 938 4.74 -71.06 -80.20
C ARG A 938 4.38 -72.37 -80.91
N VAL A 939 3.16 -72.49 -81.44
CA VAL A 939 2.75 -73.67 -82.24
C VAL A 939 3.46 -73.66 -83.60
N GLN A 940 3.52 -72.51 -84.28
CA GLN A 940 4.23 -72.39 -85.56
C GLN A 940 5.75 -72.58 -85.42
N GLU A 941 6.36 -72.14 -84.33
CA GLU A 941 7.75 -72.41 -83.97
C GLU A 941 7.99 -73.93 -83.78
N GLN A 942 7.13 -74.62 -83.03
CA GLN A 942 7.22 -76.08 -82.83
C GLN A 942 7.01 -76.87 -84.13
N GLU A 943 6.07 -76.46 -84.98
CA GLU A 943 5.89 -77.08 -86.30
C GLU A 943 7.09 -76.85 -87.21
N SER A 944 7.64 -75.63 -87.24
CA SER A 944 8.81 -75.29 -88.05
C SER A 944 10.04 -76.07 -87.59
N GLY A 945 10.26 -76.17 -86.27
CA GLY A 945 11.31 -77.01 -85.68
C GLY A 945 11.17 -78.49 -86.08
N ARG A 946 9.96 -79.06 -85.97
CA ARG A 946 9.68 -80.45 -86.40
C ARG A 946 9.93 -80.67 -87.90
N ARG A 947 9.56 -79.71 -88.76
CA ARG A 947 9.81 -79.79 -90.21
C ARG A 947 11.32 -79.80 -90.50
N LEU A 948 12.09 -78.88 -89.91
CA LEU A 948 13.56 -78.82 -90.05
C LEU A 948 14.24 -80.09 -89.51
N GLU A 949 13.76 -80.64 -88.39
CA GLU A 949 14.25 -81.90 -87.83
C GLU A 949 13.95 -83.10 -88.75
N MET A 950 12.76 -83.17 -89.34
CA MET A 950 12.42 -84.20 -90.34
C MET A 950 13.28 -84.06 -91.61
N GLU A 951 13.52 -82.85 -92.10
CA GLU A 951 14.37 -82.60 -93.27
C GLU A 951 15.83 -82.96 -93.00
N MET A 952 16.38 -82.62 -91.84
CA MET A 952 17.75 -83.01 -91.44
C MET A 952 17.89 -84.52 -91.28
N ASN A 953 16.93 -85.20 -90.65
CA ASN A 953 16.95 -86.65 -90.53
C ASN A 953 16.85 -87.35 -91.89
N ARG A 954 16.05 -86.82 -92.82
CA ARG A 954 15.97 -87.31 -94.20
C ARG A 954 17.29 -87.10 -94.95
N LEU A 955 17.87 -85.90 -94.88
CA LEU A 955 19.11 -85.55 -95.55
C LEU A 955 20.28 -86.43 -95.05
N ASN A 956 20.35 -86.69 -93.74
CA ASN A 956 21.32 -87.60 -93.15
C ASN A 956 21.14 -89.05 -93.63
N ALA A 957 19.88 -89.54 -93.73
CA ALA A 957 19.59 -90.88 -94.25
C ALA A 957 19.99 -91.03 -95.74
N ASP A 958 19.69 -90.03 -96.56
CA ASP A 958 20.07 -89.99 -97.98
C ASP A 958 21.61 -89.89 -98.15
N HIS A 959 22.31 -89.10 -97.33
CA HIS A 959 23.78 -89.08 -97.29
C HIS A 959 24.39 -90.44 -96.91
N LEU A 960 23.88 -91.09 -95.86
CA LEU A 960 24.38 -92.39 -95.41
C LEU A 960 24.19 -93.47 -96.50
N ARG A 961 23.03 -93.46 -97.17
CA ARG A 961 22.72 -94.35 -98.29
C ARG A 961 23.63 -94.12 -99.50
N ASN A 962 23.88 -92.87 -99.86
CA ASN A 962 24.79 -92.51 -100.96
C ASN A 962 26.24 -92.95 -100.66
N LYS A 963 26.69 -92.83 -99.41
CA LYS A 963 28.01 -93.34 -98.99
C LYS A 963 28.10 -94.86 -99.06
N GLN A 964 27.06 -95.58 -98.64
CA GLN A 964 27.01 -97.04 -98.77
C GLN A 964 27.04 -97.49 -100.24
N SER A 965 26.36 -96.77 -101.15
CA SER A 965 26.44 -97.03 -102.60
C SER A 965 27.87 -96.85 -103.11
N MET A 966 28.48 -95.68 -102.88
CA MET A 966 29.83 -95.39 -103.36
C MET A 966 30.90 -96.37 -102.83
N LEU A 967 30.74 -96.88 -101.61
CA LEU A 967 31.61 -97.95 -101.08
C LEU A 967 31.38 -99.29 -101.79
N GLY A 968 30.14 -99.63 -102.14
CA GLY A 968 29.82 -100.79 -102.97
C GLY A 968 30.42 -100.71 -104.37
N ASP A 969 30.24 -99.56 -105.04
CA ASP A 969 30.76 -99.29 -106.38
C ASP A 969 32.31 -99.34 -106.41
N PHE A 970 32.96 -98.79 -105.38
CA PHE A 970 34.41 -98.85 -105.20
C PHE A 970 34.94 -100.28 -105.00
N ASN A 971 34.24 -101.10 -104.22
CA ASN A 971 34.63 -102.49 -103.98
C ASN A 971 34.50 -103.34 -105.26
N GLN A 972 33.40 -103.18 -106.03
CA GLN A 972 33.25 -103.84 -107.33
C GLN A 972 34.35 -103.43 -108.32
N ALA A 973 34.72 -102.14 -108.36
CA ALA A 973 35.84 -101.67 -109.17
C ALA A 973 37.19 -102.28 -108.74
N GLN A 974 37.41 -102.51 -107.44
CA GLN A 974 38.59 -103.22 -106.93
C GLN A 974 38.62 -104.71 -107.31
N GLU A 975 37.48 -105.40 -107.27
CA GLU A 975 37.37 -106.82 -107.64
C GLU A 975 37.66 -107.00 -109.13
N LEU A 976 37.01 -106.22 -109.99
CA LEU A 976 37.25 -106.22 -111.44
C LEU A 976 38.73 -105.92 -111.80
N LEU A 977 39.43 -105.09 -111.00
CA LEU A 977 40.86 -104.85 -111.15
C LEU A 977 41.72 -106.06 -110.77
N LYS A 978 41.39 -106.77 -109.70
CA LYS A 978 42.10 -107.99 -109.26
C LYS A 978 41.91 -109.12 -110.26
N ASP A 979 40.68 -109.34 -110.71
CA ASP A 979 40.36 -110.33 -111.75
C ASP A 979 41.18 -110.04 -113.03
N LYS A 980 41.23 -108.76 -113.45
CA LYS A 980 41.98 -108.35 -114.65
C LYS A 980 43.49 -108.63 -114.53
N ILE A 981 44.07 -108.49 -113.34
CA ILE A 981 45.47 -108.80 -113.07
C ILE A 981 45.69 -110.32 -113.19
N SER A 982 44.89 -111.13 -112.49
CA SER A 982 45.06 -112.60 -112.50
C SER A 982 44.97 -113.22 -113.91
N VAL A 983 44.07 -112.72 -114.75
CA VAL A 983 43.92 -113.18 -116.15
C VAL A 983 45.14 -112.79 -117.01
N LEU A 984 45.78 -111.65 -116.74
CA LEU A 984 47.01 -111.24 -117.42
C LEU A 984 48.22 -112.05 -116.98
N GLU A 985 48.29 -112.43 -115.70
CA GLU A 985 49.37 -113.26 -115.14
C GLU A 985 49.33 -114.68 -115.75
N ILE A 986 48.17 -115.34 -115.74
CA ILE A 986 47.98 -116.68 -116.34
C ILE A 986 48.33 -116.66 -117.85
N ALA A 987 47.91 -115.63 -118.57
CA ALA A 987 48.19 -115.51 -120.01
C ALA A 987 49.69 -115.33 -120.34
N ILE A 988 50.50 -114.84 -119.39
CA ILE A 988 51.96 -114.73 -119.54
C ILE A 988 52.63 -116.08 -119.30
N GLU A 989 52.20 -116.85 -118.29
CA GLU A 989 52.72 -118.20 -118.04
C GLU A 989 52.43 -119.15 -119.21
N GLU A 990 51.20 -119.18 -119.72
CA GLU A 990 50.83 -119.99 -120.89
C GLU A 990 51.65 -119.64 -122.14
N ALA A 991 52.02 -118.37 -122.32
CA ALA A 991 52.82 -117.93 -123.46
C ALA A 991 54.29 -118.38 -123.36
N GLN A 992 54.83 -118.47 -122.14
CA GLN A 992 56.19 -118.94 -121.88
C GLN A 992 56.30 -120.46 -122.11
N GLU A 993 55.41 -121.27 -121.54
CA GLU A 993 55.39 -122.72 -121.75
C GLU A 993 55.33 -123.12 -123.24
N ARG A 994 54.51 -122.40 -124.02
CA ARG A 994 54.35 -122.65 -125.47
C ARG A 994 55.58 -122.29 -126.29
N TYR A 995 56.47 -121.46 -125.77
CA TYR A 995 57.73 -121.11 -126.44
C TYR A 995 58.81 -122.17 -126.19
N GLU A 996 58.95 -122.64 -124.94
CA GLU A 996 60.01 -123.58 -124.55
C GLU A 996 59.79 -125.01 -125.09
N ARG A 997 58.53 -125.46 -125.21
CA ARG A 997 58.17 -126.84 -125.58
C ARG A 997 58.08 -127.09 -127.10
N ARG A 998 58.70 -126.26 -127.94
CA ARG A 998 58.52 -126.29 -129.40
C ARG A 998 59.45 -127.29 -130.12
N GLU A 999 58.88 -128.18 -130.92
CA GLU A 999 59.63 -129.08 -131.82
C GLU A 999 60.23 -128.34 -133.05
N PRO A 1000 61.39 -128.78 -133.59
CA PRO A 1000 61.97 -128.27 -134.84
C PRO A 1000 61.03 -128.40 -136.03
N ARG A 1001 61.14 -127.51 -137.03
CA ARG A 1001 60.15 -127.47 -138.12
C ARG A 1001 60.39 -128.58 -139.14
N PRO A 1002 59.33 -129.05 -139.84
CA PRO A 1002 59.50 -129.97 -140.95
C PRO A 1002 60.35 -129.35 -142.08
N GLU A 1003 60.27 -128.03 -142.29
CA GLU A 1003 61.19 -127.29 -143.18
C GLU A 1003 62.66 -127.61 -142.83
N ASP A 1004 63.06 -127.40 -141.58
CA ASP A 1004 64.42 -127.62 -141.09
C ASP A 1004 64.87 -129.08 -141.28
N LEU A 1005 63.98 -130.04 -140.99
CA LEU A 1005 64.25 -131.47 -141.17
C LEU A 1005 64.41 -131.86 -142.64
N THR A 1006 63.57 -131.34 -143.54
CA THR A 1006 63.74 -131.56 -145.00
C THR A 1006 65.04 -130.97 -145.50
N ILE A 1007 65.36 -129.72 -145.14
CA ILE A 1007 66.61 -129.04 -145.51
C ILE A 1007 67.83 -129.82 -144.99
N ILE A 1008 67.80 -130.33 -143.76
CA ILE A 1008 68.87 -131.18 -143.22
C ILE A 1008 69.00 -132.49 -144.02
N SER A 1009 67.90 -133.09 -144.47
CA SER A 1009 67.93 -134.31 -145.29
C SER A 1009 68.48 -134.07 -146.70
N GLU A 1010 68.08 -132.99 -147.36
CA GLU A 1010 68.53 -132.60 -148.71
C GLU A 1010 69.99 -132.16 -148.69
N LEU A 1011 70.42 -131.40 -147.66
CA LEU A 1011 71.83 -131.05 -147.47
C LEU A 1011 72.70 -132.28 -147.22
N ARG A 1012 72.21 -133.29 -146.47
CA ARG A 1012 72.94 -134.56 -146.28
C ARG A 1012 73.08 -135.35 -147.59
N ALA A 1013 72.03 -135.43 -148.40
CA ALA A 1013 72.11 -136.03 -149.74
C ALA A 1013 73.07 -135.26 -150.65
N SER A 1014 72.94 -133.93 -150.71
CA SER A 1014 73.77 -133.04 -151.53
C SER A 1014 75.24 -132.95 -151.05
N LEU A 1015 75.54 -133.35 -149.82
CA LEU A 1015 76.90 -133.59 -149.32
C LEU A 1015 77.43 -134.96 -149.76
N SER A 1016 76.63 -136.04 -149.63
CA SER A 1016 76.97 -137.38 -150.13
C SER A 1016 77.33 -137.37 -151.62
N ASP A 1017 76.52 -136.72 -152.45
CA ASP A 1017 76.76 -136.62 -153.88
C ASP A 1017 78.02 -135.81 -154.20
N ARG A 1018 78.30 -134.75 -153.43
CA ARG A 1018 79.54 -133.97 -153.55
C ARG A 1018 80.76 -134.78 -153.11
N GLU A 1019 80.68 -135.59 -152.07
CA GLU A 1019 81.79 -136.47 -151.64
C GLU A 1019 82.09 -137.56 -152.68
N LEU A 1020 81.07 -138.12 -153.33
CA LEU A 1020 81.23 -139.06 -154.45
C LEU A 1020 81.84 -138.37 -155.69
N LEU A 1021 81.42 -137.15 -156.00
CA LEU A 1021 82.01 -136.35 -157.08
C LEU A 1021 83.47 -135.96 -156.77
N ILE A 1022 83.78 -135.57 -155.54
CA ILE A 1022 85.13 -135.26 -155.08
C ILE A 1022 86.05 -136.47 -155.19
N LYS A 1023 85.59 -137.70 -154.86
CA LYS A 1023 86.39 -138.92 -155.05
C LYS A 1023 86.80 -139.12 -156.51
N LYS A 1024 85.87 -138.98 -157.46
CA LYS A 1024 86.17 -139.04 -158.91
C LYS A 1024 87.14 -137.93 -159.33
N LEU A 1025 86.88 -136.69 -158.93
CA LEU A 1025 87.74 -135.54 -159.26
C LEU A 1025 89.15 -135.66 -158.64
N VAL A 1026 89.33 -136.35 -157.52
CA VAL A 1026 90.64 -136.63 -156.92
C VAL A 1026 91.42 -137.69 -157.72
N GLU A 1027 90.73 -138.67 -158.31
CA GLU A 1027 91.32 -139.68 -159.20
C GLU A 1027 91.72 -139.06 -160.56
N GLU A 1028 90.84 -138.26 -161.16
CA GLU A 1028 91.13 -137.50 -162.39
C GLU A 1028 92.23 -136.45 -162.18
N LYS A 1029 92.23 -135.73 -161.04
CA LYS A 1029 93.31 -134.81 -160.66
C LYS A 1029 94.64 -135.54 -160.51
N LYS A 1030 94.66 -136.77 -159.98
CA LYS A 1030 95.88 -137.60 -159.90
C LYS A 1030 96.46 -137.90 -161.28
N PHE A 1031 95.60 -138.16 -162.27
CA PHE A 1031 96.01 -138.35 -163.66
C PHE A 1031 96.62 -137.06 -164.24
N TYR A 1032 95.88 -135.94 -164.19
CA TYR A 1032 96.33 -134.70 -164.82
C TYR A 1032 97.49 -133.99 -164.13
N GLN A 1033 97.65 -134.08 -162.80
CA GLN A 1033 98.81 -133.47 -162.13
C GLN A 1033 100.14 -134.16 -162.50
N LEU A 1034 100.13 -135.46 -162.77
CA LEU A 1034 101.30 -136.20 -163.27
C LEU A 1034 101.69 -135.82 -164.70
N GLU A 1035 100.72 -135.36 -165.51
CA GLU A 1035 100.99 -134.82 -166.85
C GLU A 1035 101.45 -133.34 -166.81
N LEU A 1036 100.83 -132.51 -165.96
CA LEU A 1036 101.13 -131.07 -165.89
C LEU A 1036 102.53 -130.78 -165.30
N VAL A 1037 102.98 -131.57 -164.32
CA VAL A 1037 104.33 -131.51 -163.74
C VAL A 1037 105.44 -131.71 -164.79
N ASN A 1038 105.13 -132.35 -165.93
CA ASN A 1038 106.07 -132.53 -167.04
C ASN A 1038 106.01 -131.44 -168.13
N ARG A 1039 105.07 -130.48 -168.08
CA ARG A 1039 104.82 -129.57 -169.23
C ARG A 1039 104.67 -128.07 -168.95
N GLU A 1040 104.30 -127.63 -167.75
CA GLU A 1040 104.08 -126.19 -167.51
C GLU A 1040 105.35 -125.38 -167.11
N THR A 1041 106.52 -126.02 -167.09
CA THR A 1041 107.81 -125.39 -166.73
C THR A 1041 108.32 -124.32 -167.71
N ASN A 1042 107.56 -123.92 -168.74
CA ASN A 1042 108.02 -122.94 -169.75
C ASN A 1042 107.00 -121.94 -170.32
N PHE A 1043 105.67 -122.16 -170.27
CA PHE A 1043 104.71 -121.26 -170.96
C PHE A 1043 104.09 -120.15 -170.09
N ASN A 1044 104.52 -120.01 -168.82
CA ASN A 1044 104.09 -118.92 -167.94
C ASN A 1044 104.78 -117.57 -168.29
N LYS A 1045 104.62 -117.13 -169.55
CA LYS A 1045 105.28 -115.93 -170.12
C LYS A 1045 104.38 -115.06 -171.04
N MET A 1046 103.14 -115.44 -171.36
CA MET A 1046 102.25 -114.66 -172.26
C MET A 1046 100.72 -114.73 -171.90
N PHE A 1047 100.24 -113.80 -171.04
CA PHE A 1047 98.83 -113.28 -170.81
C PHE A 1047 97.92 -113.67 -169.58
N ASN A 1048 97.79 -112.73 -168.62
CA ASN A 1048 96.61 -111.97 -168.05
C ASN A 1048 95.26 -112.52 -167.42
N ALA A 1049 95.03 -112.19 -166.11
CA ALA A 1049 94.03 -111.23 -165.51
C ALA A 1049 92.54 -111.52 -164.98
N ASN A 1050 92.25 -111.03 -163.74
CA ASN A 1050 91.04 -110.27 -163.19
C ASN A 1050 89.60 -110.91 -162.99
N PRO A 1051 88.57 -110.29 -162.28
CA PRO A 1051 88.46 -109.35 -161.09
C PRO A 1051 87.23 -109.56 -160.09
N THR A 1052 86.99 -108.62 -159.09
CA THR A 1052 85.69 -108.17 -158.40
C THR A 1052 85.65 -108.09 -156.81
N VAL A 1053 84.64 -107.42 -156.15
CA VAL A 1053 84.67 -106.74 -154.78
C VAL A 1053 83.31 -106.57 -154.01
N GLY A 1054 83.28 -106.47 -152.63
CA GLY A 1054 82.26 -105.72 -151.79
C GLY A 1054 81.85 -106.27 -150.37
N VAL A 1055 81.10 -105.63 -149.42
CA VAL A 1055 80.93 -104.20 -148.93
C VAL A 1055 79.99 -103.98 -147.64
N ILE A 1056 80.33 -103.10 -146.64
CA ILE A 1056 79.47 -102.18 -145.72
C ILE A 1056 78.33 -102.74 -144.76
N ASN A 1057 77.84 -102.23 -143.57
CA ASN A 1057 78.12 -101.17 -142.52
C ASN A 1057 77.34 -101.33 -141.13
N PRO A 1058 77.61 -100.53 -140.04
CA PRO A 1058 76.91 -100.53 -138.69
C PRO A 1058 76.46 -99.14 -138.06
N LEU A 1059 76.02 -99.10 -136.76
CA LEU A 1059 75.90 -97.98 -135.73
C LEU A 1059 74.61 -97.10 -135.47
N MET A 1060 74.26 -96.94 -134.16
CA MET A 1060 73.61 -95.83 -133.37
C MET A 1060 72.22 -95.16 -133.67
N LYS A 1061 71.55 -94.72 -132.55
CA LYS A 1061 70.59 -93.58 -132.32
C LYS A 1061 69.05 -93.68 -132.61
N GLN A 1062 68.26 -93.16 -131.64
CA GLN A 1062 66.98 -92.39 -131.73
C GLN A 1062 65.61 -93.02 -132.19
N LYS A 1063 64.55 -92.70 -131.41
CA LYS A 1063 63.16 -92.26 -131.78
C LYS A 1063 62.02 -93.21 -132.26
N LYS A 1064 60.92 -93.15 -131.47
CA LYS A 1064 59.51 -92.74 -131.81
C LYS A 1064 58.53 -93.66 -132.60
N GLY A 1065 57.26 -93.58 -132.17
CA GLY A 1065 56.02 -93.91 -132.92
C GLY A 1065 55.26 -95.13 -132.38
N SER A 1066 53.93 -95.23 -132.42
CA SER A 1066 52.82 -94.26 -132.68
C SER A 1066 51.47 -95.03 -132.57
N GLU A 1067 50.26 -94.50 -132.34
CA GLU A 1067 49.69 -93.23 -131.81
C GLU A 1067 48.18 -93.51 -131.48
N LYS A 1068 47.40 -92.61 -130.85
CA LYS A 1068 46.43 -91.66 -131.49
C LYS A 1068 45.82 -90.67 -130.47
N LEU A 1069 44.95 -89.75 -130.92
CA LEU A 1069 44.63 -88.40 -130.40
C LEU A 1069 43.15 -88.00 -130.70
N PRO A 1070 42.59 -86.78 -130.42
CA PRO A 1070 42.93 -85.67 -129.47
C PRO A 1070 41.72 -84.92 -128.76
N ASN A 1071 42.03 -84.04 -127.78
CA ASN A 1071 41.31 -82.78 -127.36
C ASN A 1071 39.86 -82.89 -126.74
N ARG A 1072 39.28 -81.89 -126.00
CA ARG A 1072 39.53 -80.43 -125.82
C ARG A 1072 38.90 -79.81 -124.52
N PHE A 1073 39.66 -79.01 -123.74
CA PHE A 1073 39.28 -77.81 -122.90
C PHE A 1073 38.20 -77.78 -121.77
N THR A 1074 38.31 -76.73 -120.93
CA THR A 1074 37.36 -76.10 -119.95
C THR A 1074 37.37 -76.59 -118.48
N SER A 1075 36.67 -75.88 -117.57
CA SER A 1075 37.16 -75.57 -116.20
C SER A 1075 36.08 -75.30 -115.13
N ALA A 1076 36.38 -75.69 -113.88
CA ALA A 1076 35.58 -75.52 -112.63
C ALA A 1076 34.24 -76.31 -112.57
N PRO A 1077 33.51 -76.44 -111.43
CA PRO A 1077 33.79 -76.07 -110.02
C PRO A 1077 33.48 -77.16 -108.94
N ASN A 1078 33.69 -76.83 -107.65
CA ASN A 1078 32.91 -77.17 -106.43
C ASN A 1078 32.76 -78.61 -105.79
N LEU A 1079 32.81 -78.58 -104.43
CA LEU A 1079 31.94 -79.23 -103.40
C LEU A 1079 32.13 -80.68 -102.83
N SER A 1080 32.10 -80.74 -101.48
CA SER A 1080 31.81 -81.90 -100.57
C SER A 1080 32.86 -83.03 -100.44
N GLN A 1081 32.93 -83.88 -99.39
CA GLN A 1081 32.12 -84.13 -98.16
C GLN A 1081 33.07 -84.57 -97.00
N LEU A 1082 32.89 -84.20 -95.72
CA LEU A 1082 32.14 -84.91 -94.63
C LEU A 1082 32.75 -86.29 -94.24
N GLU A 1083 33.39 -86.49 -93.07
CA GLU A 1083 32.85 -86.72 -91.69
C GLU A 1083 33.97 -86.42 -90.63
N ALA A 1084 33.71 -86.00 -89.37
CA ALA A 1084 33.15 -86.69 -88.18
C ALA A 1084 34.08 -87.77 -87.54
N ALA A 1085 34.01 -88.15 -86.26
CA ALA A 1085 32.99 -87.90 -85.22
C ALA A 1085 33.55 -87.97 -83.76
N HIS A 1086 32.63 -88.04 -82.78
CA HIS A 1086 32.75 -88.36 -81.34
C HIS A 1086 32.96 -87.18 -80.35
N SER A 1087 31.98 -86.81 -79.51
CA SER A 1087 31.31 -87.50 -78.35
C SER A 1087 31.97 -87.05 -77.02
N SER A 1088 31.25 -86.73 -75.94
CA SER A 1088 30.12 -87.46 -75.36
C SER A 1088 29.15 -86.62 -74.49
N LEU A 1089 28.03 -87.28 -74.16
CA LEU A 1089 26.95 -87.07 -73.17
C LEU A 1089 27.31 -86.36 -71.83
N ALA A 1090 26.37 -85.83 -71.03
CA ALA A 1090 24.93 -85.51 -71.19
C ALA A 1090 24.36 -84.78 -69.93
N ALA A 1091 23.11 -84.29 -70.06
CA ALA A 1091 22.03 -84.19 -69.04
C ALA A 1091 22.27 -83.58 -67.64
N GLY A 1092 21.30 -82.78 -67.17
CA GLY A 1092 21.18 -82.35 -65.77
C GLY A 1092 20.10 -81.29 -65.56
N ASN A 1093 18.97 -81.66 -64.94
CA ASN A 1093 17.90 -80.72 -64.59
C ASN A 1093 18.30 -79.79 -63.43
N ALA A 1094 17.68 -78.62 -63.37
CA ALA A 1094 17.59 -77.84 -62.14
C ALA A 1094 16.68 -78.54 -61.11
N VAL A 1095 16.87 -78.27 -59.81
CA VAL A 1095 15.83 -77.91 -58.82
C VAL A 1095 16.43 -77.74 -57.42
N ASN A 1096 16.33 -76.50 -56.90
CA ASN A 1096 16.22 -76.10 -55.48
C ASN A 1096 17.40 -76.39 -54.50
N GLN A 1097 17.50 -75.54 -53.45
CA GLN A 1097 18.44 -75.60 -52.31
C GLN A 1097 19.94 -75.41 -52.69
N GLY A 1098 20.83 -74.94 -51.81
CA GLY A 1098 20.62 -74.33 -50.50
C GLY A 1098 21.86 -74.40 -49.59
N GLY A 1099 22.60 -73.29 -49.44
CA GLY A 1099 23.55 -73.04 -48.34
C GLY A 1099 24.98 -73.61 -48.47
N GLY A 1100 25.98 -72.73 -48.27
CA GLY A 1100 27.38 -73.10 -47.96
C GLY A 1100 28.27 -73.53 -49.14
N SER A 1101 29.60 -73.67 -48.98
CA SER A 1101 30.41 -73.32 -47.80
C SER A 1101 31.93 -73.19 -48.09
N MET A 1102 32.53 -72.05 -47.70
CA MET A 1102 33.91 -71.89 -47.20
C MET A 1102 35.16 -72.11 -48.11
N LEU A 1103 36.30 -71.61 -47.58
CA LEU A 1103 37.73 -71.84 -47.93
C LEU A 1103 38.34 -70.95 -49.07
N PRO A 1104 39.64 -70.54 -48.96
CA PRO A 1104 39.89 -69.14 -48.56
C PRO A 1104 41.09 -68.43 -49.26
N THR A 1105 41.64 -67.39 -48.58
CA THR A 1105 42.99 -66.80 -48.67
C THR A 1105 43.36 -65.82 -49.81
N ALA A 1106 43.05 -64.54 -49.54
CA ALA A 1106 44.01 -63.47 -49.19
C ALA A 1106 44.93 -62.75 -50.24
N PHE A 1107 44.94 -61.41 -50.10
CA PHE A 1107 45.97 -60.40 -50.45
C PHE A 1107 46.27 -60.01 -51.92
N SER A 1108 45.72 -58.85 -52.31
CA SER A 1108 46.44 -57.58 -52.58
C SER A 1108 46.32 -56.93 -53.98
N ASN A 1109 46.11 -55.60 -53.97
CA ASN A 1109 46.18 -54.59 -55.04
C ASN A 1109 45.21 -54.67 -56.25
N GLY A 1110 44.64 -53.50 -56.62
CA GLY A 1110 43.71 -53.29 -57.75
C GLY A 1110 44.38 -52.60 -58.96
N PRO A 1111 43.74 -51.65 -59.70
CA PRO A 1111 42.46 -50.95 -59.44
C PRO A 1111 41.44 -50.94 -60.63
N SER A 1112 40.33 -50.21 -60.48
CA SER A 1112 39.18 -50.05 -61.42
C SER A 1112 38.18 -51.23 -61.40
N ARG A 1113 36.85 -51.07 -61.50
CA ARG A 1113 36.02 -49.93 -61.96
C ARG A 1113 34.58 -50.03 -61.38
N LEU A 1114 33.90 -48.90 -61.15
CA LEU A 1114 32.43 -48.70 -61.10
C LEU A 1114 31.49 -49.75 -60.45
N SER A 1115 31.01 -49.50 -59.23
CA SER A 1115 29.58 -49.21 -58.90
C SER A 1115 29.34 -49.13 -57.37
N PRO A 1116 28.32 -48.39 -56.89
CA PRO A 1116 28.12 -48.12 -55.45
C PRO A 1116 27.03 -48.98 -54.77
N ILE A 1117 26.79 -48.70 -53.48
CA ILE A 1117 25.72 -49.21 -52.58
C ILE A 1117 25.99 -50.57 -51.90
N PRO A 1118 26.47 -50.54 -50.64
CA PRO A 1118 26.19 -51.57 -49.64
C PRO A 1118 25.08 -51.13 -48.68
N SER A 1119 24.13 -52.02 -48.37
CA SER A 1119 23.07 -51.79 -47.36
C SER A 1119 23.11 -52.87 -46.26
N LEU A 1120 23.87 -52.57 -45.20
CA LEU A 1120 24.12 -53.39 -44.01
C LEU A 1120 24.34 -52.45 -42.79
N PRO A 1121 24.31 -52.91 -41.52
CA PRO A 1121 23.04 -53.22 -40.86
C PRO A 1121 23.02 -52.76 -39.38
N THR A 1122 21.93 -53.09 -38.66
CA THR A 1122 21.90 -53.34 -37.19
C THR A 1122 22.31 -52.24 -36.19
N HIS A 1123 21.83 -52.43 -34.96
CA HIS A 1123 22.16 -51.68 -33.74
C HIS A 1123 21.73 -50.20 -33.65
N GLU A 1124 21.32 -49.85 -32.43
CA GLU A 1124 21.48 -48.52 -31.83
C GLU A 1124 20.97 -47.31 -32.62
N ARG A 1125 19.68 -47.36 -33.01
CA ARG A 1125 18.81 -46.18 -32.84
C ARG A 1125 18.56 -45.90 -31.36
N ALA A 1126 19.63 -45.54 -30.65
CA ALA A 1126 19.50 -44.67 -29.51
C ALA A 1126 18.98 -43.32 -30.03
N PHE A 1127 17.85 -42.86 -29.50
CA PHE A 1127 17.50 -41.43 -29.55
C PHE A 1127 18.20 -40.73 -28.38
N PRO A 1128 19.04 -39.72 -28.63
CA PRO A 1128 19.30 -38.61 -27.71
C PRO A 1128 18.52 -37.40 -28.24
N LEU A 1129 17.48 -36.85 -27.61
CA LEU A 1129 17.31 -36.44 -26.21
C LEU A 1129 18.47 -35.59 -25.66
N ALA A 1130 18.15 -34.32 -25.38
CA ALA A 1130 17.70 -34.02 -24.01
C ALA A 1130 16.15 -34.00 -24.02
N ARG A 1131 15.37 -34.58 -23.08
CA ARG A 1131 15.41 -34.64 -21.60
C ARG A 1131 15.11 -33.28 -20.91
N PRO A 1132 14.49 -33.27 -19.70
CA PRO A 1132 13.54 -34.26 -19.14
C PRO A 1132 12.38 -33.69 -18.25
N LEU A 1133 11.26 -34.44 -18.17
CA LEU A 1133 10.68 -35.14 -16.98
C LEU A 1133 11.04 -34.64 -15.53
N PRO A 1134 10.20 -34.89 -14.48
CA PRO A 1134 8.85 -34.34 -14.27
C PRO A 1134 8.53 -33.66 -12.87
N PRO A 1135 8.00 -34.30 -11.78
CA PRO A 1135 7.01 -33.68 -10.87
C PRO A 1135 7.58 -33.56 -9.41
N PRO A 1136 6.80 -33.50 -8.28
CA PRO A 1136 5.35 -33.36 -8.08
C PRO A 1136 4.93 -32.29 -7.03
N ALA A 1137 3.62 -32.28 -6.71
CA ALA A 1137 3.02 -31.95 -5.41
C ALA A 1137 3.17 -30.54 -4.78
N ALA A 1138 2.00 -29.94 -4.53
CA ALA A 1138 1.61 -29.23 -3.31
C ALA A 1138 2.62 -28.29 -2.59
N MET A 1139 2.45 -26.98 -2.83
CA MET A 1139 2.27 -26.03 -1.72
C MET A 1139 0.89 -25.39 -1.91
N VAL A 1140 -0.06 -25.50 -0.97
CA VAL A 1140 -0.03 -25.07 0.43
C VAL A 1140 0.21 -23.56 0.53
N SER A 1141 -0.89 -22.83 0.53
CA SER A 1141 -0.95 -21.46 1.00
C SER A 1141 -0.71 -21.40 2.51
N GLY A 1142 0.49 -21.01 2.92
CA GLY A 1142 0.66 -20.09 4.06
C GLY A 1142 0.83 -18.69 3.47
N ASP A 1143 0.06 -17.67 3.84
CA ASP A 1143 -0.95 -17.55 4.90
C ASP A 1143 -0.43 -17.61 6.35
N HIS A 1144 0.80 -17.14 6.52
CA HIS A 1144 1.20 -16.35 7.69
C HIS A 1144 1.51 -14.93 7.17
N LYS A 1145 0.67 -13.91 7.35
CA LYS A 1145 0.36 -13.27 8.65
C LYS A 1145 1.62 -13.25 9.51
N LYS A 1146 2.43 -12.19 9.49
CA LYS A 1146 2.11 -10.88 10.09
C LYS A 1146 1.34 -11.02 11.41
N SER A 1147 2.05 -11.44 12.45
CA SER A 1147 1.80 -10.98 13.81
C SER A 1147 3.11 -11.01 14.60
N LEU A 1148 3.59 -9.84 14.99
CA LEU A 1148 4.43 -9.69 16.20
C LEU A 1148 4.44 -8.22 16.63
N SER A 1149 3.85 -7.96 17.79
CA SER A 1149 3.93 -6.69 18.50
C SER A 1149 3.64 -6.92 20.00
N SER A 1150 4.68 -6.79 20.83
CA SER A 1150 4.63 -6.51 22.29
C SER A 1150 4.07 -7.63 23.21
N ILE A 1151 4.87 -8.31 24.06
CA ILE A 1151 5.42 -7.88 25.39
C ILE A 1151 4.31 -7.71 26.46
N PRO A 1152 4.43 -8.15 27.75
CA PRO A 1152 5.49 -8.92 28.48
C PRO A 1152 4.97 -10.31 29.00
N ASP A 1153 5.69 -11.21 29.71
CA ASP A 1153 6.21 -11.07 31.10
C ASP A 1153 7.12 -12.24 31.58
N GLU A 1154 7.82 -11.97 32.69
CA GLU A 1154 8.55 -12.80 33.69
C GLU A 1154 9.34 -14.10 33.39
N ALA A 1155 10.50 -14.17 34.08
CA ALA A 1155 11.19 -15.35 34.67
C ALA A 1155 12.28 -16.13 33.89
N ALA A 1156 13.19 -16.70 34.70
CA ALA A 1156 14.25 -17.69 34.40
C ALA A 1156 15.38 -17.30 33.41
N LEU A 1157 16.43 -16.67 33.95
CA LEU A 1157 17.80 -16.80 33.43
C LEU A 1157 18.37 -18.18 33.79
N GLU A 1158 18.94 -18.93 32.84
CA GLU A 1158 20.14 -19.76 33.10
C GLU A 1158 20.88 -20.22 31.81
N VAL A 1159 22.17 -19.87 31.75
CA VAL A 1159 23.34 -20.56 31.14
C VAL A 1159 23.20 -21.37 29.84
N GLY A 1160 24.00 -21.04 28.81
CA GLY A 1160 24.41 -22.00 27.78
C GLY A 1160 25.10 -21.44 26.51
N CYS A 1161 26.44 -21.47 26.46
CA CYS A 1161 27.18 -21.67 25.19
C CYS A 1161 27.12 -23.18 24.82
N ASP A 1162 27.46 -23.68 23.63
CA ASP A 1162 28.33 -23.19 22.55
C ASP A 1162 27.86 -23.77 21.18
N PRO A 1163 28.41 -23.37 20.03
CA PRO A 1163 27.97 -23.84 18.71
C PRO A 1163 28.79 -25.03 18.15
N GLN A 1164 28.30 -25.52 16.99
CA GLN A 1164 28.98 -26.31 15.94
C GLN A 1164 28.70 -27.82 15.81
N ARG A 1165 28.66 -28.19 14.53
CA ARG A 1165 28.89 -29.50 13.87
C ARG A 1165 27.80 -30.59 13.93
N GLU A 1166 27.21 -30.71 12.75
CA GLU A 1166 27.11 -31.95 11.95
C GLU A 1166 26.16 -33.05 12.42
N GLU A 1167 25.17 -33.28 11.55
CA GLU A 1167 24.74 -34.59 11.04
C GLU A 1167 24.69 -35.79 12.01
N TRP A 1168 23.51 -36.40 12.13
CA TRP A 1168 23.32 -37.75 11.59
C TRP A 1168 21.84 -38.12 11.39
N PHE A 1169 21.61 -39.30 10.83
CA PHE A 1169 20.39 -39.71 10.13
C PHE A 1169 19.42 -40.53 11.01
N THR A 1170 18.10 -40.36 10.81
CA THR A 1170 17.00 -41.31 11.16
C THR A 1170 16.80 -41.68 12.65
N ARG A 1171 15.61 -41.95 13.22
CA ARG A 1171 14.33 -42.48 12.73
C ARG A 1171 13.31 -42.45 13.90
N TYR A 1172 12.01 -42.27 13.61
CA TYR A 1172 10.82 -42.93 14.22
C TYR A 1172 10.98 -43.42 15.69
N PHE A 1173 10.24 -42.87 16.66
CA PHE A 1173 8.80 -43.14 16.81
C PHE A 1173 8.06 -42.06 17.63
N SER A 1174 6.72 -42.17 17.67
CA SER A 1174 5.77 -41.28 18.34
C SER A 1174 5.60 -41.54 19.83
N PHE A 1175 5.34 -40.47 20.60
CA PHE A 1175 4.06 -40.32 21.30
C PHE A 1175 3.59 -38.86 21.27
#